data_AF-A0A951N6R3-F1
#
_entry.id   AF-A0A951N6R3-F1
#
_cell.length_a   1.000
_cell.length_b   1.000
_cell.length_c   1.000
_cell.angle_alpha   90.00
_cell.angle_beta   90.00
_cell.angle_gamma   90.00
#
_symmetry.space_group_name_H-M   'P 1'
#
loop_
_entity.id
_entity.type
_entity.pdbx_description
1 polymer ?
#
loop_
_entity_poly.entity_id
_entity_poly.type
_entity_poly.pdbx_seq_one_letter_code
_entity_poly.pdbx_strand_id
1 'polypeptide(L)'
;MPRHFLNGLAGAAATVAFLLFLRVIWSPDPAQSLFARAQRLESAGQIPLALRHYALISDTHPESFYAARALLRQGDLLAERGRQNGDKGALQSAVSAYARLAKAYPSDPLATEALLDAGRVAAENLGDRAAAKGFYNLLLQKSGSRSDAAATATLKLGRLALDERDGKTAQTLLQLVLRQWPNLTDRAAEAQFHLGVAYETLFKNPEWATRAYDATIARYPSSTWANDARVRLGLSVFSDTKGRRPARRVFIETRRPLPDDGGATGSLWASLRPILAAHGIEADDATLRGWSLMPFYAGFDPKNPSRIVKAPFDAFENVLANAGLMLTVKHGGKEAEALKDLSDEIDAEHAPLVYFEEKGKGTWALAVGYDSDRGEVMLLSRGARFDTLAAKSFAAMWKAPSSFGSPYTMISVLPAGAKARPNPSLTPTPLPTPLPGQTPAPALLTPPSFVWQLPQLSAKNADRRALQRASALLLRPRQGEFFLNAEGLSLLAGELKKIARVRVEVRVVPTPLPTPTPFPTPTPLPADPSEPESPYAPAVTPTPLPTAVPSVSFVPLQNRNDGARARSLLSFLEAAAREWAVRRREGALWLDGAANRLNDPEIKGAAAALRASAEALDEAILLAPSDLGDALGAGERAQIGEVARQIERARDAEREAANLMK
;
A
#
# COMPACT_ATOMS: atom_id res chain seq x y z
N MET A 1 25.61 9.26 -114.96
CA MET A 1 25.95 10.08 -113.77
C MET A 1 24.69 10.68 -113.15
N PRO A 2 23.97 9.98 -112.23
CA PRO A 2 23.30 10.73 -111.16
C PRO A 2 23.22 10.06 -109.77
N ARG A 3 23.67 8.80 -109.58
CA ARG A 3 23.51 8.08 -108.29
C ARG A 3 24.52 8.47 -107.20
N HIS A 4 25.74 8.87 -107.56
CA HIS A 4 26.74 9.32 -106.58
C HIS A 4 26.44 10.71 -106.01
N PHE A 5 25.69 11.55 -106.74
CA PHE A 5 25.33 12.89 -106.29
C PHE A 5 24.23 12.86 -105.21
N LEU A 6 23.26 11.94 -105.32
CA LEU A 6 22.19 11.78 -104.32
C LEU A 6 22.69 11.19 -102.98
N ASN A 7 23.65 10.26 -103.00
CA ASN A 7 24.22 9.70 -101.77
C ASN A 7 25.14 10.70 -101.04
N GLY A 8 25.82 11.59 -101.77
CA GLY A 8 26.60 12.68 -101.19
C GLY A 8 25.73 13.74 -100.52
N LEU A 9 24.56 14.05 -101.10
CA LEU A 9 23.57 14.96 -100.52
C LEU A 9 22.93 14.41 -99.23
N ALA A 10 22.62 13.10 -99.18
CA ALA A 10 22.09 12.46 -97.98
C ALA A 10 23.12 12.40 -96.84
N GLY A 11 24.39 12.11 -97.15
CA GLY A 11 25.49 12.15 -96.18
C GLY A 11 25.75 13.56 -95.64
N ALA A 12 25.81 14.57 -96.52
CA ALA A 12 25.97 15.97 -96.12
C ALA A 12 24.81 16.46 -95.25
N ALA A 13 23.57 16.12 -95.58
CA ALA A 13 22.39 16.46 -94.77
C ALA A 13 22.44 15.80 -93.38
N ALA A 14 22.88 14.55 -93.28
CA ALA A 14 23.04 13.85 -92.00
C ALA A 14 24.17 14.45 -91.15
N THR A 15 25.31 14.83 -91.76
CA THR A 15 26.41 15.51 -91.05
C THR A 15 26.03 16.91 -90.58
N VAL A 16 25.31 17.67 -91.40
CA VAL A 16 24.79 19.00 -91.02
C VAL A 16 23.75 18.87 -89.91
N ALA A 17 22.85 17.88 -89.98
CA ALA A 17 21.91 17.58 -88.92
C ALA A 17 22.62 17.18 -87.61
N PHE A 18 23.68 16.36 -87.68
CA PHE A 18 24.48 15.96 -86.53
C PHE A 18 25.30 17.11 -85.93
N LEU A 19 25.86 18.00 -86.75
CA LEU A 19 26.58 19.19 -86.29
C LEU A 19 25.63 20.26 -85.74
N LEU A 20 24.42 20.39 -86.28
CA LEU A 20 23.36 21.23 -85.70
C LEU A 20 22.88 20.62 -84.36
N PHE A 21 22.77 19.29 -84.26
CA PHE A 21 22.44 18.60 -83.02
C PHE A 21 23.53 18.77 -81.96
N LEU A 22 24.81 18.63 -82.34
CA LEU A 22 25.96 18.93 -81.48
C LEU A 22 25.99 20.40 -81.06
N ARG A 23 25.67 21.34 -81.96
CA ARG A 23 25.59 22.77 -81.65
C ARG A 23 24.48 23.11 -80.67
N VAL A 24 23.33 22.42 -80.75
CA VAL A 24 22.22 22.56 -79.80
C VAL A 24 22.57 21.95 -78.43
N ILE A 25 23.37 20.88 -78.40
CA ILE A 25 23.83 20.26 -77.14
C ILE A 25 25.00 21.03 -76.50
N TRP A 26 25.81 21.74 -77.30
CA TRP A 26 27.04 22.42 -76.84
C TRP A 26 26.93 23.95 -76.78
N SER A 27 25.82 24.56 -77.22
CA SER A 27 25.58 25.98 -76.95
C SER A 27 25.17 26.16 -75.49
N PRO A 28 25.85 27.01 -74.70
CA PRO A 28 25.39 27.33 -73.36
C PRO A 28 23.98 27.90 -73.43
N ASP A 29 23.09 27.41 -72.56
CA ASP A 29 21.70 27.86 -72.47
C ASP A 29 21.67 29.41 -72.44
N PRO A 30 20.89 30.08 -73.31
CA PRO A 30 20.90 31.54 -73.42
C PRO A 30 20.61 32.24 -72.09
N ALA A 31 19.85 31.61 -71.19
CA ALA A 31 19.56 32.16 -69.88
C ALA A 31 20.63 31.89 -68.81
N GLN A 32 21.63 31.03 -69.07
CA GLN A 32 22.66 30.67 -68.09
C GLN A 32 23.43 31.89 -67.57
N SER A 33 23.82 32.79 -68.48
CA SER A 33 24.56 34.01 -68.13
C SER A 33 23.70 35.00 -67.33
N LEU A 34 22.41 35.10 -67.68
CA LEU A 34 21.43 35.92 -66.97
C LEU A 34 21.17 35.37 -65.56
N PHE A 35 21.04 34.05 -65.43
CA PHE A 35 20.84 33.38 -64.14
C PHE A 35 22.05 33.58 -63.22
N ALA A 36 23.28 33.37 -63.72
CA ALA A 36 24.51 33.61 -62.97
C ALA A 36 24.66 35.10 -62.57
N ARG A 37 24.21 36.03 -63.41
CA ARG A 37 24.17 37.46 -63.05
C ARG A 37 23.15 37.74 -61.94
N ALA A 38 21.95 37.17 -62.03
CA ALA A 38 20.93 37.29 -60.99
C ALA A 38 21.43 36.78 -59.64
N GLN A 39 22.12 35.63 -59.61
CA GLN A 39 22.73 35.08 -58.39
C GLN A 39 23.82 35.98 -57.80
N ARG A 40 24.68 36.58 -58.64
CA ARG A 40 25.69 37.54 -58.15
C ARG A 40 25.04 38.78 -57.53
N LEU A 41 24.00 39.32 -58.18
CA LEU A 41 23.25 40.46 -57.64
C LEU A 41 22.56 40.12 -56.31
N GLU A 42 22.01 38.91 -56.21
CA GLU A 42 21.43 38.37 -54.97
C GLU A 42 22.48 38.29 -53.86
N SER A 43 23.65 37.69 -54.13
CA SER A 43 24.75 37.59 -53.16
C SER A 43 25.33 38.95 -52.74
N ALA A 44 25.22 39.96 -53.61
CA ALA A 44 25.64 41.33 -53.32
C ALA A 44 24.57 42.16 -52.57
N GLY A 45 23.44 41.54 -52.19
CA GLY A 45 22.33 42.22 -51.51
C GLY A 45 21.49 43.14 -52.41
N GLN A 46 21.75 43.16 -53.73
CA GLN A 46 21.01 43.99 -54.69
C GLN A 46 19.70 43.31 -55.13
N ILE A 47 18.86 42.98 -54.14
CA ILE A 47 17.66 42.16 -54.31
C ILE A 47 16.70 42.70 -55.38
N PRO A 48 16.40 44.02 -55.48
CA PRO A 48 15.51 44.52 -56.54
C PRO A 48 16.05 44.26 -57.96
N LEU A 49 17.36 44.32 -58.14
CA LEU A 49 18.00 44.05 -59.44
C LEU A 49 18.03 42.55 -59.73
N ALA A 50 18.31 41.73 -58.72
CA ALA A 50 18.25 40.27 -58.84
C ALA A 50 16.85 39.80 -59.27
N LEU A 51 15.79 40.30 -58.63
CA LEU A 51 14.39 39.98 -58.97
C LEU A 51 14.05 40.33 -60.43
N ARG A 52 14.51 41.47 -60.93
CA ARG A 52 14.32 41.86 -62.34
C ARG A 52 15.02 40.90 -63.30
N HIS A 53 16.24 40.46 -62.97
CA HIS A 53 16.99 39.52 -63.81
C HIS A 53 16.39 38.11 -63.78
N TYR A 54 15.90 37.64 -62.63
CA TYR A 54 15.16 36.37 -62.56
C TYR A 54 13.84 36.43 -63.35
N ALA A 55 13.08 37.52 -63.25
CA ALA A 55 11.85 37.71 -64.03
C ALA A 55 12.14 37.69 -65.55
N LEU A 56 13.19 38.40 -65.98
CA LEU A 56 13.60 38.47 -67.38
C LEU A 56 13.83 37.09 -67.99
N ILE A 57 14.46 36.17 -67.26
CA ILE A 57 14.70 34.79 -67.72
C ILE A 57 13.38 34.10 -68.04
N SER A 58 12.40 34.20 -67.13
CA SER A 58 11.10 33.56 -67.31
C SER A 58 10.20 34.20 -68.38
N ASP A 59 10.46 35.46 -68.72
CA ASP A 59 9.71 36.23 -69.71
C ASP A 59 10.28 36.10 -71.12
N THR A 60 11.62 36.02 -71.24
CA THR A 60 12.32 36.04 -72.54
C THR A 60 12.84 34.68 -72.98
N HIS A 61 13.04 33.75 -72.05
CA HIS A 61 13.55 32.40 -72.31
C HIS A 61 12.73 31.35 -71.57
N PRO A 62 11.40 31.27 -71.79
CA PRO A 62 10.53 30.33 -71.08
C PRO A 62 10.90 28.86 -71.33
N GLU A 63 11.50 28.51 -72.46
CA GLU A 63 11.97 27.15 -72.77
C GLU A 63 13.28 26.77 -72.06
N SER A 64 13.94 27.73 -71.41
CA SER A 64 15.23 27.50 -70.74
C SER A 64 15.09 26.58 -69.53
N PHE A 65 16.13 25.76 -69.31
CA PHE A 65 16.27 24.97 -68.09
C PHE A 65 16.29 25.84 -66.82
N TYR A 66 16.72 27.10 -66.95
CA TYR A 66 16.77 28.04 -65.83
C TYR A 66 15.45 28.75 -65.56
N ALA A 67 14.43 28.65 -66.43
CA ALA A 67 13.19 29.41 -66.31
C ALA A 67 12.35 29.02 -65.08
N ALA A 68 12.16 27.71 -64.85
CA ALA A 68 11.48 27.21 -63.66
C ALA A 68 12.26 27.58 -62.38
N ARG A 69 13.59 27.39 -62.38
CA ARG A 69 14.45 27.74 -61.25
C ARG A 69 14.45 29.24 -60.96
N ALA A 70 14.42 30.08 -61.99
CA ALA A 70 14.36 31.54 -61.85
C ALA A 70 13.04 31.98 -61.21
N LEU A 71 11.91 31.40 -61.62
CA LEU A 71 10.62 31.67 -60.98
C LEU A 71 10.57 31.22 -59.51
N LEU A 72 11.17 30.07 -59.18
CA LEU A 72 11.24 29.60 -57.80
C LEU A 72 12.05 30.58 -56.95
N ARG A 73 13.27 30.94 -57.39
CA ARG A 73 14.12 31.91 -56.69
C ARG A 73 13.48 33.30 -56.59
N GLN A 74 12.76 33.73 -57.63
CA GLN A 74 11.98 34.95 -57.58
C GLN A 74 10.91 34.89 -56.49
N GLY A 75 10.16 33.79 -56.42
CA GLY A 75 9.18 33.53 -55.36
C GLY A 75 9.80 33.57 -53.97
N ASP A 76 10.94 32.87 -53.78
CA ASP A 76 11.65 32.79 -52.49
C ASP A 76 12.08 34.16 -51.98
N LEU A 77 12.74 34.94 -52.84
CA LEU A 77 13.24 36.27 -52.50
C LEU A 77 12.10 37.25 -52.20
N LEU A 78 11.00 37.17 -52.95
CA LEU A 78 9.80 37.98 -52.69
C LEU A 78 9.15 37.57 -51.36
N ALA A 79 9.06 36.27 -51.07
CA ALA A 79 8.48 35.77 -49.83
C ALA A 79 9.33 36.16 -48.62
N GLU A 80 10.66 36.04 -48.72
CA GLU A 80 11.59 36.46 -47.67
C GLU A 80 11.49 37.96 -47.39
N ARG A 81 11.58 38.79 -48.43
CA ARG A 81 11.44 40.25 -48.31
C ARG A 81 10.07 40.65 -47.73
N GLY A 82 9.02 39.97 -48.19
CA GLY A 82 7.66 40.17 -47.70
C GLY A 82 7.54 39.86 -46.20
N ARG A 83 8.15 38.77 -45.74
CA ARG A 83 8.20 38.42 -44.31
C ARG A 83 9.02 39.40 -43.48
N GLN A 84 10.19 39.82 -43.97
CA GLN A 84 11.08 40.74 -43.25
C GLN A 84 10.46 42.13 -43.06
N ASN A 85 9.78 42.64 -44.09
CA ASN A 85 9.26 44.01 -44.09
C ASN A 85 7.75 44.11 -43.81
N GLY A 86 7.06 42.98 -43.63
CA GLY A 86 5.59 42.94 -43.50
C GLY A 86 4.85 43.33 -44.79
N ASP A 87 5.51 43.27 -45.95
CA ASP A 87 4.97 43.71 -47.24
C ASP A 87 4.07 42.61 -47.85
N LYS A 88 2.75 42.79 -47.70
CA LYS A 88 1.74 41.90 -48.28
C LYS A 88 1.76 41.86 -49.81
N GLY A 89 2.14 42.97 -50.47
CA GLY A 89 2.25 43.02 -51.93
C GLY A 89 3.39 42.16 -52.46
N ALA A 90 4.54 42.17 -51.76
CA ALA A 90 5.65 41.26 -52.05
C ALA A 90 5.25 39.79 -51.83
N LEU A 91 4.52 39.48 -50.75
CA LEU A 91 4.02 38.13 -50.49
C LEU A 91 3.02 37.65 -51.57
N GLN A 92 2.12 38.53 -52.05
CA GLN A 92 1.22 38.23 -53.17
C GLN A 92 2.00 38.00 -54.48
N SER A 93 3.05 38.80 -54.71
CA SER A 93 3.94 38.63 -55.86
C SER A 93 4.69 37.29 -55.79
N ALA A 94 5.10 36.85 -54.59
CA ALA A 94 5.72 35.54 -54.38
C ALA A 94 4.78 34.39 -54.74
N VAL A 95 3.55 34.41 -54.19
CA VAL A 95 2.50 33.43 -54.53
C VAL A 95 2.24 33.41 -56.03
N SER A 96 2.22 34.57 -56.69
CA SER A 96 2.03 34.67 -58.14
C SER A 96 3.18 34.05 -58.93
N ALA A 97 4.43 34.23 -58.50
CA ALA A 97 5.59 33.62 -59.14
C ALA A 97 5.57 32.08 -59.01
N TYR A 98 5.26 31.57 -57.82
CA TYR A 98 5.10 30.14 -57.58
C TYR A 98 3.94 29.53 -58.39
N ALA A 99 2.79 30.20 -58.43
CA ALA A 99 1.64 29.76 -59.23
C ALA A 99 1.96 29.76 -60.74
N ARG A 100 2.71 30.76 -61.21
CA ARG A 100 3.20 30.81 -62.60
C ARG A 100 4.12 29.64 -62.92
N LEU A 101 5.04 29.29 -62.01
CA LEU A 101 5.93 28.12 -62.17
C LEU A 101 5.10 26.85 -62.32
N ALA A 102 4.18 26.58 -61.39
CA ALA A 102 3.36 25.37 -61.40
C ALA A 102 2.39 25.26 -62.59
N LYS A 103 2.05 26.40 -63.23
CA LYS A 103 1.20 26.47 -64.42
C LYS A 103 2.01 26.33 -65.71
N ALA A 104 3.13 27.02 -65.82
CA ALA A 104 3.96 27.05 -67.04
C ALA A 104 4.82 25.79 -67.18
N TYR A 105 5.25 25.19 -66.06
CA TYR A 105 6.15 24.04 -66.03
C TYR A 105 5.55 22.87 -65.23
N PRO A 106 4.35 22.36 -65.60
CA PRO A 106 3.62 21.40 -64.77
C PRO A 106 4.30 20.04 -64.58
N SER A 107 5.23 19.67 -65.47
CA SER A 107 6.03 18.44 -65.40
C SER A 107 7.40 18.63 -64.74
N ASP A 108 7.79 19.88 -64.43
CA ASP A 108 9.05 20.16 -63.78
C ASP A 108 9.00 19.73 -62.30
N PRO A 109 10.03 19.07 -61.75
CA PRO A 109 10.05 18.67 -60.34
C PRO A 109 9.79 19.82 -59.36
N LEU A 110 10.19 21.06 -59.70
CA LEU A 110 10.01 22.26 -58.88
C LEU A 110 8.55 22.73 -58.82
N ALA A 111 7.67 22.26 -59.72
CA ALA A 111 6.25 22.62 -59.72
C ALA A 111 5.55 22.20 -58.42
N THR A 112 5.95 21.06 -57.86
CA THR A 112 5.37 20.54 -56.62
C THR A 112 5.83 21.35 -55.41
N GLU A 113 7.11 21.73 -55.38
CA GLU A 113 7.69 22.61 -54.35
C GLU A 113 7.04 24.00 -54.40
N ALA A 114 6.92 24.60 -55.58
CA ALA A 114 6.27 25.89 -55.77
C ALA A 114 4.82 25.90 -55.27
N LEU A 115 4.05 24.82 -55.49
CA LEU A 115 2.68 24.72 -54.96
C LEU A 115 2.64 24.62 -53.43
N LEU A 116 3.58 23.88 -52.80
CA LEU A 116 3.70 23.85 -51.34
C LEU A 116 4.02 25.25 -50.80
N ASP A 117 4.95 25.96 -51.44
CA ASP A 117 5.38 27.28 -50.99
C ASP A 117 4.31 28.35 -51.21
N ALA A 118 3.60 28.32 -52.33
CA ALA A 118 2.42 29.15 -52.55
C ALA A 118 1.37 28.92 -51.47
N GLY A 119 1.06 27.66 -51.15
CA GLY A 119 0.13 27.31 -50.08
C GLY A 119 0.58 27.78 -48.70
N ARG A 120 1.88 27.64 -48.39
CA ARG A 120 2.48 28.08 -47.13
C ARG A 120 2.43 29.58 -46.97
N VAL A 121 2.86 30.34 -47.98
CA VAL A 121 2.84 31.82 -47.94
C VAL A 121 1.40 32.34 -47.84
N ALA A 122 0.46 31.74 -48.58
CA ALA A 122 -0.95 32.09 -48.50
C ALA A 122 -1.52 31.85 -47.09
N ALA A 123 -1.26 30.68 -46.49
CA ALA A 123 -1.76 30.33 -45.16
C ALA A 123 -1.10 31.13 -44.03
N GLU A 124 0.23 31.12 -43.97
CA GLU A 124 1.00 31.56 -42.80
C GLU A 124 1.34 33.06 -42.84
N ASN A 125 1.42 33.68 -44.03
CA ASN A 125 1.81 35.09 -44.17
C ASN A 125 0.68 36.01 -44.63
N LEU A 126 -0.18 35.56 -45.55
CA LEU A 126 -1.31 36.36 -46.04
C LEU A 126 -2.60 36.11 -45.24
N GLY A 127 -2.70 34.98 -44.53
CA GLY A 127 -3.93 34.55 -43.86
C GLY A 127 -5.04 34.12 -44.84
N ASP A 128 -4.71 33.96 -46.12
CA ASP A 128 -5.64 33.54 -47.17
C ASP A 128 -5.74 32.00 -47.20
N ARG A 129 -6.56 31.48 -46.29
CA ARG A 129 -6.79 30.05 -46.14
C ARG A 129 -7.45 29.43 -47.38
N ALA A 130 -8.28 30.19 -48.11
CA ALA A 130 -8.96 29.71 -49.30
C ALA A 130 -7.97 29.47 -50.43
N ALA A 131 -7.08 30.46 -50.69
CA ALA A 131 -6.01 30.29 -51.67
C ALA A 131 -5.05 29.15 -51.26
N ALA A 132 -4.69 29.06 -49.98
CA ALA A 132 -3.82 27.99 -49.49
C ALA A 132 -4.39 26.59 -49.75
N LYS A 133 -5.67 26.37 -49.43
CA LYS A 133 -6.37 25.12 -49.75
C LYS A 133 -6.39 24.84 -51.25
N GLY A 134 -6.60 25.87 -52.07
CA GLY A 134 -6.56 25.77 -53.52
C GLY A 134 -5.21 25.21 -54.02
N PHE A 135 -4.10 25.77 -53.54
CA PHE A 135 -2.76 25.30 -53.92
C PHE A 135 -2.45 23.89 -53.43
N TYR A 136 -2.78 23.55 -52.18
CA TYR A 136 -2.57 22.20 -51.65
C TYR A 136 -3.43 21.15 -52.37
N ASN A 137 -4.68 21.45 -52.70
CA ASN A 137 -5.53 20.54 -53.48
C ASN A 137 -5.02 20.37 -54.91
N LEU A 138 -4.55 21.45 -55.55
CA LEU A 138 -3.94 21.37 -56.88
C LEU A 138 -2.67 20.50 -56.85
N LEU A 139 -1.88 20.59 -55.78
CA LEU A 139 -0.74 19.70 -55.57
C LEU A 139 -1.17 18.24 -55.46
N LEU A 140 -2.20 17.95 -54.65
CA LEU A 140 -2.70 16.58 -54.49
C LEU A 140 -3.27 15.99 -55.77
N GLN A 141 -3.83 16.80 -56.67
CA GLN A 141 -4.28 16.36 -57.99
C GLN A 141 -3.13 16.03 -58.94
N LYS A 142 -2.01 16.76 -58.84
CA LYS A 142 -0.86 16.63 -59.75
C LYS A 142 0.21 15.66 -59.26
N SER A 143 0.31 15.47 -57.95
CA SER A 143 1.33 14.61 -57.34
C SER A 143 0.85 13.17 -57.19
N GLY A 144 1.81 12.22 -57.22
CA GLY A 144 1.51 10.83 -56.91
C GLY A 144 0.99 10.68 -55.49
N SER A 145 -0.05 9.86 -55.31
CA SER A 145 -0.77 9.68 -54.04
C SER A 145 0.10 9.22 -52.86
N ARG A 146 1.34 8.74 -53.09
CA ARG A 146 2.28 8.34 -52.03
C ARG A 146 3.55 9.21 -51.94
N SER A 147 3.56 10.39 -52.55
CA SER A 147 4.71 11.31 -52.46
C SER A 147 4.80 12.02 -51.09
N ASP A 148 6.01 12.42 -50.68
CA ASP A 148 6.22 13.24 -49.46
C ASP A 148 5.53 14.61 -49.55
N ALA A 149 5.51 15.21 -50.74
CA ALA A 149 4.77 16.43 -51.00
C ALA A 149 3.25 16.26 -50.76
N ALA A 150 2.67 15.13 -51.17
CA ALA A 150 1.27 14.83 -50.89
C ALA A 150 1.00 14.61 -49.39
N ALA A 151 1.92 13.99 -48.65
CA ALA A 151 1.83 13.88 -47.20
C ALA A 151 1.84 15.26 -46.53
N THR A 152 2.76 16.12 -46.96
CA THR A 152 2.93 17.48 -46.44
C THR A 152 1.72 18.36 -46.73
N ALA A 153 1.18 18.33 -47.96
CA ALA A 153 -0.03 19.07 -48.31
C ALA A 153 -1.25 18.57 -47.53
N THR A 154 -1.42 17.25 -47.39
CA THR A 154 -2.53 16.65 -46.61
C THR A 154 -2.46 17.07 -45.14
N LEU A 155 -1.27 17.05 -44.56
CA LEU A 155 -1.02 17.51 -43.19
C LEU A 155 -1.34 18.99 -43.01
N LYS A 156 -0.89 19.85 -43.94
CA LYS A 156 -1.17 21.29 -43.92
C LYS A 156 -2.66 21.59 -44.08
N LEU A 157 -3.38 20.85 -44.92
CA LEU A 157 -4.84 20.94 -45.02
C LEU A 157 -5.53 20.52 -43.71
N GLY A 158 -5.04 19.46 -43.05
CA GLY A 158 -5.54 19.05 -41.74
C GLY A 158 -5.35 20.13 -40.66
N ARG A 159 -4.20 20.81 -40.66
CA ARG A 159 -3.94 21.96 -39.77
C ARG A 159 -4.82 23.16 -40.08
N LEU A 160 -5.04 23.49 -41.35
CA LEU A 160 -5.98 24.55 -41.72
C LEU A 160 -7.41 24.24 -41.25
N ALA A 161 -7.84 22.97 -41.33
CA ALA A 161 -9.14 22.56 -40.81
C ALA A 161 -9.22 22.70 -39.28
N LEU A 162 -8.13 22.46 -38.53
CA LEU A 162 -8.07 22.73 -37.09
C LEU A 162 -8.25 24.23 -36.79
N ASP A 163 -7.55 25.09 -37.52
CA ASP A 163 -7.62 26.55 -37.34
C ASP A 163 -9.02 27.11 -37.64
N GLU A 164 -9.75 26.46 -38.54
CA GLU A 164 -11.13 26.79 -38.90
C GLU A 164 -12.18 26.14 -37.99
N ARG A 165 -11.74 25.34 -37.01
CA ARG A 165 -12.60 24.56 -36.10
C ARG A 165 -13.46 23.49 -36.78
N ASP A 166 -13.08 23.04 -37.97
CA ASP A 166 -13.69 21.89 -38.64
C ASP A 166 -13.03 20.59 -38.16
N GLY A 167 -13.51 20.09 -37.01
CA GLY A 167 -12.96 18.89 -36.38
C GLY A 167 -13.08 17.63 -37.25
N LYS A 168 -14.15 17.50 -38.04
CA LYS A 168 -14.40 16.31 -38.86
C LYS A 168 -13.41 16.24 -40.03
N THR A 169 -13.20 17.35 -40.72
CA THR A 169 -12.24 17.44 -41.81
C THR A 169 -10.81 17.30 -41.28
N ALA A 170 -10.48 17.97 -40.16
CA ALA A 170 -9.18 17.84 -39.51
C ALA A 170 -8.87 16.38 -39.14
N GLN A 171 -9.77 15.70 -38.44
CA GLN A 171 -9.61 14.29 -38.08
C GLN A 171 -9.38 13.42 -39.32
N THR A 172 -10.20 13.59 -40.36
CA THR A 172 -10.14 12.78 -41.59
C THR A 172 -8.78 12.93 -42.27
N LEU A 173 -8.29 14.17 -42.44
CA LEU A 173 -7.03 14.45 -43.12
C LEU A 173 -5.82 13.99 -42.30
N LEU A 174 -5.83 14.19 -40.97
CA LEU A 174 -4.73 13.78 -40.10
C LEU A 174 -4.63 12.25 -40.02
N GLN A 175 -5.76 11.55 -39.92
CA GLN A 175 -5.81 10.09 -40.00
C GLN A 175 -5.37 9.57 -41.37
N LEU A 176 -5.66 10.30 -42.46
CA LEU A 176 -5.19 9.95 -43.79
C LEU A 176 -3.66 9.99 -43.85
N VAL A 177 -3.01 10.99 -43.25
CA VAL A 177 -1.54 11.09 -43.18
C VAL A 177 -0.96 9.83 -42.51
N LEU A 178 -1.50 9.47 -41.35
CA LEU A 178 -1.05 8.32 -40.56
C LEU A 178 -1.21 6.98 -41.28
N ARG A 179 -2.29 6.83 -42.06
CA ARG A 179 -2.59 5.58 -42.79
C ARG A 179 -1.77 5.44 -44.07
N GLN A 180 -1.58 6.53 -44.80
CA GLN A 180 -1.04 6.49 -46.15
C GLN A 180 0.47 6.74 -46.21
N TRP A 181 1.04 7.45 -45.22
CA TRP A 181 2.47 7.72 -45.12
C TRP A 181 3.06 7.41 -43.73
N PRO A 182 2.89 6.18 -43.20
CA PRO A 182 3.41 5.83 -41.88
C PRO A 182 4.94 5.89 -41.79
N ASN A 183 5.66 5.73 -42.91
CA ASN A 183 7.11 5.73 -42.95
C ASN A 183 7.73 7.14 -42.92
N LEU A 184 6.94 8.19 -43.18
CA LEU A 184 7.40 9.58 -43.08
C LEU A 184 7.24 10.02 -41.63
N THR A 185 8.16 9.56 -40.78
CA THR A 185 8.06 9.63 -39.31
C THR A 185 7.79 11.04 -38.80
N ASP A 186 8.40 12.07 -39.39
CA ASP A 186 8.20 13.46 -38.96
C ASP A 186 6.79 13.98 -39.27
N ARG A 187 6.26 13.65 -40.46
CA ARG A 187 4.91 14.02 -40.89
C ARG A 187 3.85 13.23 -40.14
N ALA A 188 4.12 11.96 -39.90
CA ALA A 188 3.23 11.10 -39.13
C ALA A 188 3.20 11.50 -37.64
N ALA A 189 4.33 11.93 -37.08
CA ALA A 189 4.40 12.49 -35.72
C ALA A 189 3.60 13.78 -35.59
N GLU A 190 3.79 14.73 -36.52
CA GLU A 190 3.02 15.98 -36.56
C GLU A 190 1.51 15.71 -36.69
N ALA A 191 1.12 14.79 -37.58
CA ALA A 191 -0.27 14.41 -37.77
C ALA A 191 -0.91 13.82 -36.51
N GLN A 192 -0.20 12.90 -35.85
CA GLN A 192 -0.66 12.24 -34.63
C GLN A 192 -0.82 13.24 -33.48
N PHE A 193 0.11 14.18 -33.33
CA PHE A 193 0.03 15.24 -32.32
C PHE A 193 -1.18 16.16 -32.57
N HIS A 194 -1.33 16.65 -33.80
CA HIS A 194 -2.44 17.53 -34.15
C HIS A 194 -3.81 16.82 -34.09
N LEU A 195 -3.84 15.49 -34.24
CA LEU A 195 -5.06 14.72 -33.99
C LEU A 195 -5.43 14.76 -32.49
N GLY A 196 -4.44 14.72 -31.59
CA GLY A 196 -4.63 14.97 -30.16
C GLY A 196 -5.15 16.37 -29.87
N VAL A 197 -4.59 17.40 -30.53
CA VAL A 197 -5.09 18.79 -30.43
C VAL A 197 -6.54 18.89 -30.90
N ALA A 198 -6.90 18.20 -31.99
CA ALA A 198 -8.28 18.13 -32.47
C ALA A 198 -9.22 17.59 -31.38
N TYR A 199 -8.84 16.45 -30.79
CA TYR A 199 -9.64 15.78 -29.77
C TYR A 199 -9.76 16.62 -28.49
N GLU A 200 -8.69 17.29 -28.10
CA GLU A 200 -8.65 18.19 -26.93
C GLU A 200 -9.56 19.40 -27.14
N THR A 201 -9.42 20.09 -28.28
CA THR A 201 -9.98 21.45 -28.45
C THR A 201 -11.34 21.48 -29.14
N LEU A 202 -11.54 20.65 -30.16
CA LEU A 202 -12.74 20.69 -31.01
C LEU A 202 -13.76 19.64 -30.59
N PHE A 203 -13.31 18.40 -30.37
CA PHE A 203 -14.18 17.33 -29.88
C PHE A 203 -14.40 17.37 -28.37
N LYS A 204 -13.56 18.11 -27.63
CA LYS A 204 -13.59 18.22 -26.17
C LYS A 204 -13.62 16.85 -25.49
N ASN A 205 -12.86 15.91 -26.03
CA ASN A 205 -12.78 14.54 -25.55
C ASN A 205 -11.37 14.30 -24.97
N PRO A 206 -11.18 14.45 -23.65
CA PRO A 206 -9.87 14.37 -23.02
C PRO A 206 -9.26 12.97 -23.12
N GLU A 207 -10.08 11.92 -23.10
CA GLU A 207 -9.59 10.54 -23.22
C GLU A 207 -8.98 10.30 -24.62
N TRP A 208 -9.65 10.75 -25.68
CA TRP A 208 -9.15 10.62 -27.04
C TRP A 208 -7.92 11.50 -27.29
N ALA A 209 -7.88 12.69 -26.68
CA ALA A 209 -6.72 13.57 -26.73
C ALA A 209 -5.50 12.92 -26.08
N THR A 210 -5.66 12.39 -24.86
CA THR A 210 -4.60 11.70 -24.13
C THR A 210 -4.05 10.52 -24.92
N ARG A 211 -4.94 9.64 -25.43
CA ARG A 211 -4.52 8.50 -26.27
C ARG A 211 -3.75 8.94 -27.52
N ALA A 212 -4.14 10.05 -28.15
CA ALA A 212 -3.46 10.55 -29.34
C ALA A 212 -2.08 11.17 -29.03
N TYR A 213 -1.96 11.88 -27.90
CA TYR A 213 -0.68 12.39 -27.41
C TYR A 213 0.25 11.26 -26.97
N ASP A 214 -0.25 10.25 -26.25
CA ASP A 214 0.51 9.06 -25.89
C ASP A 214 1.00 8.30 -27.13
N ALA A 215 0.14 8.15 -28.14
CA ALA A 215 0.53 7.54 -29.41
C ALA A 215 1.62 8.34 -30.14
N THR A 216 1.64 9.67 -30.01
CA THR A 216 2.71 10.52 -30.55
C THR A 216 4.04 10.20 -29.87
N ILE A 217 4.04 10.14 -28.53
CA ILE A 217 5.23 9.89 -27.71
C ILE A 217 5.76 8.47 -27.95
N ALA A 218 4.87 7.48 -27.98
CA ALA A 218 5.24 6.08 -28.09
C ALA A 218 5.77 5.70 -29.48
N ARG A 219 5.15 6.24 -30.54
CA ARG A 219 5.54 5.89 -31.93
C ARG A 219 6.66 6.76 -32.48
N TYR A 220 6.81 7.99 -31.97
CA TYR A 220 7.77 8.97 -32.47
C TYR A 220 8.59 9.62 -31.33
N PRO A 221 9.26 8.83 -30.48
CA PRO A 221 9.84 9.31 -29.22
C PRO A 221 10.91 10.39 -29.38
N SER A 222 11.63 10.39 -30.51
CA SER A 222 12.68 11.36 -30.86
C SER A 222 12.16 12.60 -31.60
N SER A 223 10.87 12.67 -31.92
CA SER A 223 10.28 13.80 -32.64
C SER A 223 10.06 15.00 -31.72
N THR A 224 10.18 16.22 -32.24
CA THR A 224 9.80 17.44 -31.52
C THR A 224 8.34 17.40 -31.06
N TRP A 225 7.47 16.76 -31.84
CA TRP A 225 6.06 16.57 -31.51
C TRP A 225 5.82 15.68 -30.29
N ALA A 226 6.75 14.78 -29.96
CA ALA A 226 6.67 14.02 -28.71
C ALA A 226 6.95 14.91 -27.49
N ASN A 227 7.82 15.92 -27.60
CA ASN A 227 8.01 16.90 -26.52
C ASN A 227 6.76 17.78 -26.35
N ASP A 228 6.18 18.25 -27.45
CA ASP A 228 4.94 19.05 -27.39
C ASP A 228 3.76 18.23 -26.84
N ALA A 229 3.68 16.94 -27.19
CA ALA A 229 2.69 16.01 -26.63
C ALA A 229 2.87 15.84 -25.11
N ARG A 230 4.11 15.71 -24.62
CA ARG A 230 4.41 15.65 -23.18
C ARG A 230 3.97 16.94 -22.46
N VAL A 231 4.23 18.10 -23.06
CA VAL A 231 3.80 19.39 -22.51
C VAL A 231 2.28 19.49 -22.45
N ARG A 232 1.58 19.12 -23.53
CA ARG A 232 0.10 19.10 -23.59
C ARG A 232 -0.51 18.14 -22.56
N LEU A 233 0.04 16.93 -22.43
CA LEU A 233 -0.38 15.97 -21.41
C LEU A 233 -0.11 16.49 -19.99
N GLY A 234 1.07 17.05 -19.75
CA GLY A 234 1.40 17.69 -18.48
C GLY A 234 0.38 18.79 -18.13
N LEU A 235 0.13 19.71 -19.05
CA LEU A 235 -0.88 20.75 -18.87
C LEU A 235 -2.27 20.17 -18.62
N SER A 236 -2.72 19.17 -19.38
CA SER A 236 -4.01 18.51 -19.18
C SER A 236 -4.13 17.85 -17.80
N VAL A 237 -3.04 17.26 -17.30
CA VAL A 237 -2.98 16.62 -15.98
C VAL A 237 -2.99 17.65 -14.85
N PHE A 238 -2.42 18.84 -15.06
CA PHE A 238 -2.35 19.92 -14.06
C PHE A 238 -3.51 20.93 -14.15
N SER A 239 -4.18 21.10 -15.29
CA SER A 239 -5.24 22.10 -15.49
C SER A 239 -6.62 21.63 -15.02
N ASP A 240 -6.87 20.32 -14.92
CA ASP A 240 -8.17 19.75 -14.50
C ASP A 240 -8.26 19.47 -12.98
N THR A 241 -7.24 19.86 -12.19
CA THR A 241 -7.20 19.58 -10.76
C THR A 241 -7.96 20.62 -9.92
N LYS A 242 -9.24 20.84 -10.20
CA LYS A 242 -10.19 21.15 -9.12
C LYS A 242 -10.58 19.83 -8.43
N GLY A 243 -9.64 19.26 -7.68
CA GLY A 243 -9.89 18.17 -6.73
C GLY A 243 -9.80 16.72 -7.26
N ARG A 244 -9.50 16.47 -8.53
CA ARG A 244 -9.19 15.11 -9.04
C ARG A 244 -7.69 14.84 -9.01
N ARG A 245 -7.31 13.66 -8.53
CA ARG A 245 -5.93 13.17 -8.52
C ARG A 245 -5.52 12.70 -9.92
N PRO A 246 -4.27 12.91 -10.35
CA PRO A 246 -3.78 12.35 -11.60
C PRO A 246 -3.92 10.82 -11.59
N ALA A 247 -4.15 10.23 -12.76
CA ALA A 247 -4.17 8.78 -12.94
C ALA A 247 -2.83 8.18 -12.48
N ARG A 248 -2.89 7.18 -11.60
CA ARG A 248 -1.73 6.54 -10.97
C ARG A 248 -2.06 5.12 -10.55
N ARG A 249 -1.02 4.31 -10.46
CA ARG A 249 -1.09 2.99 -9.87
C ARG A 249 -0.22 3.01 -8.62
N VAL A 250 -0.76 2.63 -7.48
CA VAL A 250 -0.04 2.66 -6.20
C VAL A 250 -0.07 1.29 -5.56
N PHE A 251 1.08 0.86 -5.05
CA PHE A 251 1.27 -0.45 -4.43
C PHE A 251 2.07 -0.37 -3.14
N ILE A 252 1.74 -1.25 -2.21
CA ILE A 252 2.56 -1.59 -1.04
C ILE A 252 3.27 -2.90 -1.36
N GLU A 253 4.60 -2.88 -1.33
CA GLU A 253 5.44 -4.04 -1.61
C GLU A 253 5.44 -5.02 -0.42
N THR A 254 4.89 -6.22 -0.65
CA THR A 254 4.95 -7.34 0.29
C THR A 254 6.09 -8.29 -0.12
N ARG A 255 7.30 -8.05 0.40
CA ARG A 255 8.56 -8.67 -0.07
C ARG A 255 8.70 -10.19 0.08
N ARG A 256 7.81 -10.87 0.78
CA ARG A 256 7.94 -12.32 1.04
C ARG A 256 6.62 -13.06 0.90
N PRO A 257 6.64 -14.28 0.33
CA PRO A 257 5.45 -15.10 0.32
C PRO A 257 5.05 -15.49 1.73
N LEU A 258 3.82 -15.16 2.10
CA LEU A 258 3.23 -15.55 3.37
C LEU A 258 2.98 -17.07 3.38
N PRO A 259 3.23 -17.77 4.50
CA PRO A 259 2.79 -19.14 4.67
C PRO A 259 1.26 -19.21 4.51
N ASP A 260 0.77 -20.08 3.64
CA ASP A 260 -0.64 -20.48 3.58
C ASP A 260 -0.84 -21.61 4.60
N ASP A 261 -0.76 -21.28 5.90
CA ASP A 261 -0.82 -22.26 6.99
C ASP A 261 -2.25 -22.58 7.44
N GLY A 262 -3.26 -22.22 6.64
CA GLY A 262 -4.66 -22.57 6.87
C GLY A 262 -5.30 -21.92 8.10
N GLY A 263 -4.63 -20.97 8.76
CA GLY A 263 -5.23 -20.15 9.81
C GLY A 263 -6.46 -19.42 9.29
N ALA A 264 -7.50 -19.25 10.13
CA ALA A 264 -8.84 -18.75 9.77
C ALA A 264 -8.81 -17.61 8.72
N THR A 265 -8.86 -18.00 7.45
CA THR A 265 -8.70 -17.12 6.29
C THR A 265 -9.80 -16.06 6.34
N GLY A 266 -9.43 -14.79 6.25
CA GLY A 266 -10.39 -13.68 6.33
C GLY A 266 -10.70 -13.18 7.74
N SER A 267 -10.09 -13.74 8.80
CA SER A 267 -10.14 -13.11 10.12
C SER A 267 -9.25 -11.88 10.20
N LEU A 268 -9.61 -10.93 11.07
CA LEU A 268 -8.78 -9.75 11.36
C LEU A 268 -7.37 -10.12 11.86
N TRP A 269 -7.25 -11.25 12.57
CA TRP A 269 -5.97 -11.77 13.05
C TRP A 269 -5.09 -12.29 11.91
N ALA A 270 -5.67 -13.01 10.95
CA ALA A 270 -4.94 -13.51 9.79
C ALA A 270 -4.38 -12.37 8.94
N SER A 271 -5.08 -11.23 8.85
CA SER A 271 -4.66 -10.08 8.06
C SER A 271 -3.51 -9.26 8.68
N LEU A 272 -3.12 -9.52 9.93
CA LEU A 272 -1.90 -8.90 10.52
C LEU A 272 -0.61 -9.43 9.92
N ARG A 273 -0.58 -10.72 9.57
CA ARG A 273 0.63 -11.38 9.07
C ARG A 273 1.15 -10.77 7.78
N PRO A 274 0.33 -10.47 6.74
CA PRO A 274 0.80 -9.73 5.58
C PRO A 274 1.35 -8.34 5.91
N ILE A 275 0.75 -7.64 6.88
CA ILE A 275 1.23 -6.32 7.32
C ILE A 275 2.60 -6.45 7.97
N LEU A 276 2.75 -7.37 8.93
CA LEU A 276 4.02 -7.62 9.60
C LEU A 276 5.10 -8.09 8.62
N ALA A 277 4.76 -8.95 7.66
CA ALA A 277 5.68 -9.41 6.62
C ALA A 277 6.13 -8.26 5.70
N ALA A 278 5.24 -7.32 5.36
CA ALA A 278 5.61 -6.10 4.62
C ALA A 278 6.58 -5.22 5.42
N HIS A 279 6.47 -5.21 6.75
CA HIS A 279 7.44 -4.60 7.67
C HIS A 279 8.69 -5.47 7.95
N GLY A 280 8.84 -6.63 7.30
CA GLY A 280 9.98 -7.53 7.45
C GLY A 280 9.92 -8.49 8.64
N ILE A 281 8.76 -8.64 9.28
CA ILE A 281 8.55 -9.51 10.45
C ILE A 281 7.74 -10.74 10.04
N GLU A 282 8.29 -11.93 10.27
CA GLU A 282 7.55 -13.20 10.22
C GLU A 282 7.03 -13.52 11.62
N ALA A 283 5.72 -13.39 11.80
CA ALA A 283 5.03 -13.73 13.04
C ALA A 283 4.15 -14.97 12.82
N ASP A 284 4.43 -16.01 13.59
CA ASP A 284 3.56 -17.17 13.77
C ASP A 284 2.49 -16.90 14.84
N ASP A 285 1.54 -17.81 14.98
CA ASP A 285 0.44 -17.69 15.95
C ASP A 285 0.94 -17.55 17.39
N ALA A 286 2.01 -18.25 17.76
CA ALA A 286 2.62 -18.14 19.08
C ALA A 286 3.16 -16.72 19.32
N THR A 287 3.82 -16.13 18.33
CA THR A 287 4.31 -14.75 18.38
C THR A 287 3.18 -13.74 18.51
N LEU A 288 2.11 -13.88 17.73
CA LEU A 288 0.95 -12.99 17.83
C LEU A 288 0.26 -13.11 19.21
N ARG A 289 0.07 -14.34 19.72
CA ARG A 289 -0.48 -14.57 21.06
C ARG A 289 0.38 -13.96 22.15
N GLY A 290 1.70 -14.14 22.09
CA GLY A 290 2.64 -13.53 23.02
C GLY A 290 2.55 -12.00 23.02
N TRP A 291 2.61 -11.39 21.85
CA TRP A 291 2.51 -9.93 21.70
C TRP A 291 1.12 -9.38 22.08
N SER A 292 0.07 -10.20 22.08
CA SER A 292 -1.26 -9.77 22.52
C SER A 292 -1.38 -9.55 24.03
N LEU A 293 -0.44 -10.11 24.80
CA LEU A 293 -0.41 -10.19 26.26
C LEU A 293 -1.50 -11.07 26.89
N MET A 294 -2.37 -11.71 26.09
CA MET A 294 -3.40 -12.63 26.58
C MET A 294 -2.85 -13.78 27.45
N PRO A 295 -1.73 -14.45 27.07
CA PRO A 295 -1.15 -15.53 27.88
C PRO A 295 -0.72 -15.10 29.30
N PHE A 296 -0.50 -13.81 29.49
CA PHE A 296 -0.01 -13.22 30.74
C PHE A 296 -1.13 -12.62 31.61
N TYR A 297 -2.38 -12.74 31.17
CA TYR A 297 -3.53 -12.27 31.90
C TYR A 297 -4.38 -13.44 32.39
N ALA A 298 -4.54 -13.57 33.69
CA ALA A 298 -5.53 -14.43 34.32
C ALA A 298 -5.96 -13.82 35.65
N GLY A 299 -7.15 -14.17 36.12
CA GLY A 299 -7.73 -13.53 37.30
C GLY A 299 -8.60 -14.46 38.13
N PHE A 300 -8.75 -14.07 39.38
CA PHE A 300 -9.54 -14.72 40.41
C PHE A 300 -10.58 -13.74 40.96
N ASP A 301 -11.86 -14.13 40.91
CA ASP A 301 -12.98 -13.41 41.51
C ASP A 301 -13.33 -14.05 42.86
N PRO A 302 -13.03 -13.40 44.01
CA PRO A 302 -13.32 -13.99 45.32
C PRO A 302 -14.81 -14.22 45.58
N LYS A 303 -15.69 -13.50 44.88
CA LYS A 303 -17.16 -13.65 45.01
C LYS A 303 -17.68 -14.78 44.12
N ASN A 304 -16.96 -15.10 43.04
CA ASN A 304 -17.31 -16.19 42.13
C ASN A 304 -16.05 -16.90 41.59
N PRO A 305 -15.41 -17.78 42.39
CA PRO A 305 -14.11 -18.37 42.06
C PRO A 305 -14.06 -19.15 40.74
N SER A 306 -15.17 -19.75 40.29
CA SER A 306 -15.24 -20.50 39.02
C SER A 306 -15.29 -19.61 37.77
N ARG A 307 -15.46 -18.29 37.95
CA ARG A 307 -15.58 -17.34 36.85
C ARG A 307 -14.26 -17.17 36.09
N ILE A 308 -14.29 -17.41 34.79
CA ILE A 308 -13.18 -17.05 33.90
C ILE A 308 -13.12 -15.53 33.75
N VAL A 309 -12.05 -14.92 34.23
CA VAL A 309 -11.81 -13.47 34.10
C VAL A 309 -11.27 -13.16 32.70
N LYS A 310 -12.02 -12.34 31.96
CA LYS A 310 -11.63 -11.87 30.62
C LYS A 310 -10.67 -10.70 30.72
N ALA A 311 -9.73 -10.62 29.76
CA ALA A 311 -8.84 -9.48 29.65
C ALA A 311 -9.65 -8.20 29.35
N PRO A 312 -9.31 -7.08 29.99
CA PRO A 312 -9.98 -5.78 29.81
C PRO A 312 -9.47 -5.00 28.60
N PHE A 313 -8.48 -5.55 27.89
CA PHE A 313 -7.70 -4.85 26.87
C PHE A 313 -7.92 -5.49 25.52
N ASP A 314 -7.69 -4.71 24.47
CA ASP A 314 -7.74 -5.21 23.11
C ASP A 314 -6.42 -5.93 22.77
N ALA A 315 -6.53 -7.23 22.53
CA ALA A 315 -5.42 -8.08 22.14
C ALA A 315 -4.79 -7.64 20.81
N PHE A 316 -5.59 -7.19 19.85
CA PHE A 316 -5.15 -6.75 18.52
C PHE A 316 -4.33 -5.46 18.62
N GLU A 317 -4.81 -4.47 19.38
CA GLU A 317 -4.06 -3.23 19.62
C GLU A 317 -2.74 -3.49 20.35
N ASN A 318 -2.71 -4.43 21.29
CA ASN A 318 -1.47 -4.81 21.98
C ASN A 318 -0.41 -5.36 21.04
N VAL A 319 -0.80 -6.21 20.08
CA VAL A 319 0.14 -6.74 19.08
C VAL A 319 0.71 -5.60 18.25
N LEU A 320 -0.13 -4.70 17.73
CA LEU A 320 0.34 -3.56 16.96
C LEU A 320 1.27 -2.66 17.78
N ALA A 321 0.88 -2.28 18.99
CA ALA A 321 1.68 -1.45 19.87
C ALA A 321 3.05 -2.10 20.18
N ASN A 322 3.08 -3.41 20.43
CA ASN A 322 4.32 -4.14 20.65
C ASN A 322 5.15 -4.22 19.36
N ALA A 323 4.55 -4.38 18.18
CA ALA A 323 5.25 -4.30 16.90
C ALA A 323 5.83 -2.89 16.62
N GLY A 324 5.33 -1.84 17.27
CA GLY A 324 5.70 -0.45 17.02
C GLY A 324 4.78 0.23 16.00
N LEU A 325 3.55 -0.27 15.90
CA LEU A 325 2.49 0.18 15.03
C LEU A 325 1.34 0.76 15.86
N MET A 326 0.52 1.56 15.20
CA MET A 326 -0.76 2.03 15.72
C MET A 326 -1.85 1.82 14.66
N LEU A 327 -3.11 1.96 15.06
CA LEU A 327 -4.24 1.89 14.14
C LEU A 327 -5.06 3.17 14.16
N THR A 328 -5.75 3.43 13.05
CA THR A 328 -6.89 4.33 12.97
C THR A 328 -8.05 3.57 12.35
N VAL A 329 -9.28 3.92 12.73
CA VAL A 329 -10.49 3.28 12.20
C VAL A 329 -11.33 4.33 11.49
N LYS A 330 -11.71 4.04 10.25
CA LYS A 330 -12.72 4.79 9.49
C LYS A 330 -13.88 3.85 9.15
N HIS A 331 -15.11 4.34 9.29
CA HIS A 331 -16.30 3.57 8.94
C HIS A 331 -17.48 4.49 8.57
N GLY A 332 -18.43 3.97 7.80
CA GLY A 332 -19.59 4.72 7.31
C GLY A 332 -19.31 5.52 6.03
N GLY A 333 -20.21 6.44 5.69
CA GLY A 333 -20.03 7.36 4.57
C GLY A 333 -20.58 6.88 3.22
N LYS A 334 -20.34 7.68 2.18
CA LYS A 334 -20.74 7.39 0.79
C LYS A 334 -19.63 6.62 0.07
N GLU A 335 -20.01 5.81 -0.92
CA GLU A 335 -19.09 4.99 -1.73
C GLU A 335 -17.92 5.80 -2.32
N ALA A 336 -18.21 6.94 -2.93
CA ALA A 336 -17.20 7.79 -3.56
C ALA A 336 -16.20 8.37 -2.56
N GLU A 337 -16.65 8.65 -1.33
CA GLU A 337 -15.80 9.12 -0.24
C GLU A 337 -14.95 7.97 0.30
N ALA A 338 -15.54 6.77 0.48
CA ALA A 338 -14.84 5.59 0.96
C ALA A 338 -13.71 5.11 0.03
N LEU A 339 -13.95 5.04 -1.29
CA LEU A 339 -12.91 4.67 -2.25
C LEU A 339 -11.79 5.72 -2.33
N LYS A 340 -12.14 7.00 -2.16
CA LYS A 340 -11.16 8.07 -2.06
C LYS A 340 -10.34 7.92 -0.78
N ASP A 341 -10.99 7.76 0.37
CA ASP A 341 -10.31 7.52 1.66
C ASP A 341 -9.35 6.33 1.57
N LEU A 342 -9.76 5.21 0.99
CA LEU A 342 -8.88 4.07 0.77
C LEU A 342 -7.63 4.46 -0.03
N SER A 343 -7.81 5.21 -1.12
CA SER A 343 -6.72 5.71 -1.93
C SER A 343 -5.82 6.66 -1.14
N ASP A 344 -6.38 7.52 -0.28
CA ASP A 344 -5.67 8.45 0.60
C ASP A 344 -4.76 7.69 1.58
N GLU A 345 -5.26 6.59 2.17
CA GLU A 345 -4.48 5.78 3.11
C GLU A 345 -3.32 5.05 2.41
N ILE A 346 -3.56 4.48 1.22
CA ILE A 346 -2.51 3.82 0.43
C ILE A 346 -1.45 4.85 -0.03
N ASP A 347 -1.90 6.04 -0.46
CA ASP A 347 -1.02 7.14 -0.82
C ASP A 347 -0.18 7.63 0.36
N ALA A 348 -0.71 7.55 1.58
CA ALA A 348 -0.02 7.94 2.81
C ALA A 348 0.95 6.87 3.35
N GLU A 349 1.21 5.80 2.59
CA GLU A 349 2.04 4.67 3.02
C GLU A 349 1.47 3.93 4.25
N HIS A 350 0.16 4.01 4.47
CA HIS A 350 -0.51 3.21 5.49
C HIS A 350 -0.90 1.84 4.92
N ALA A 351 -1.12 0.87 5.79
CA ALA A 351 -1.57 -0.48 5.44
C ALA A 351 -3.07 -0.65 5.80
N PRO A 352 -4.01 -0.32 4.88
CA PRO A 352 -5.44 -0.40 5.14
C PRO A 352 -5.97 -1.84 5.07
N LEU A 353 -6.56 -2.28 6.17
CA LEU A 353 -7.40 -3.47 6.25
C LEU A 353 -8.85 -3.10 5.98
N VAL A 354 -9.46 -3.77 5.01
CA VAL A 354 -10.86 -3.56 4.64
C VAL A 354 -11.69 -4.80 4.98
N TYR A 355 -12.90 -4.58 5.51
CA TYR A 355 -13.86 -5.64 5.75
C TYR A 355 -14.89 -5.68 4.62
N PHE A 356 -15.01 -6.79 3.90
CA PHE A 356 -15.98 -6.92 2.81
C PHE A 356 -16.64 -8.30 2.85
N GLU A 357 -17.79 -8.42 2.20
CA GLU A 357 -18.52 -9.68 2.12
C GLU A 357 -18.39 -10.30 0.74
N GLU A 358 -17.81 -11.50 0.68
CA GLU A 358 -17.71 -12.28 -0.55
C GLU A 358 -18.54 -13.56 -0.39
N LYS A 359 -19.52 -13.76 -1.28
CA LYS A 359 -20.40 -14.96 -1.29
C LYS A 359 -21.08 -15.23 0.07
N GLY A 360 -21.53 -14.19 0.77
CA GLY A 360 -22.20 -14.35 2.07
C GLY A 360 -21.26 -14.49 3.27
N LYS A 361 -19.93 -14.38 3.07
CA LYS A 361 -18.93 -14.52 4.13
C LYS A 361 -18.14 -13.24 4.31
N GLY A 362 -18.21 -12.66 5.51
CA GLY A 362 -17.42 -11.51 5.92
C GLY A 362 -15.93 -11.85 6.02
N THR A 363 -15.09 -11.04 5.39
CA THR A 363 -13.65 -11.28 5.23
C THR A 363 -12.89 -9.96 5.41
N TRP A 364 -11.81 -10.01 6.19
CA TRP A 364 -10.79 -8.96 6.26
C TRP A 364 -9.68 -9.24 5.25
N ALA A 365 -9.27 -8.23 4.49
CA ALA A 365 -8.09 -8.29 3.63
C ALA A 365 -7.29 -6.99 3.69
N LEU A 366 -6.00 -7.10 3.39
CA LEU A 366 -5.12 -5.95 3.21
C LEU A 366 -5.33 -5.40 1.79
N ALA A 367 -5.71 -4.13 1.67
CA ALA A 367 -5.68 -3.45 0.38
C ALA A 367 -4.25 -3.00 0.09
N VAL A 368 -3.59 -3.70 -0.84
CA VAL A 368 -2.18 -3.50 -1.19
C VAL A 368 -1.99 -2.52 -2.34
N GLY A 369 -3.06 -2.09 -3.01
CA GLY A 369 -2.93 -1.14 -4.09
C GLY A 369 -4.23 -0.77 -4.77
N TYR A 370 -4.14 0.21 -5.66
CA TYR A 370 -5.22 0.62 -6.55
C TYR A 370 -4.65 1.12 -7.88
N ASP A 371 -5.47 1.04 -8.92
CA ASP A 371 -5.22 1.64 -10.24
C ASP A 371 -6.37 2.60 -10.55
N SER A 372 -6.12 3.91 -10.48
CA SER A 372 -7.16 4.91 -10.71
C SER A 372 -7.53 5.08 -12.18
N ASP A 373 -6.69 4.63 -13.10
CA ASP A 373 -6.98 4.66 -14.55
C ASP A 373 -7.94 3.52 -14.91
N ARG A 374 -7.64 2.31 -14.42
CA ARG A 374 -8.46 1.11 -14.67
C ARG A 374 -9.66 0.99 -13.75
N GLY A 375 -9.70 1.79 -12.69
CA GLY A 375 -10.72 1.67 -11.64
C GLY A 375 -10.64 0.32 -10.95
N GLU A 376 -9.44 -0.08 -10.53
CA GLU A 376 -9.16 -1.37 -9.88
C GLU A 376 -8.64 -1.17 -8.45
N VAL A 377 -8.94 -2.13 -7.57
CA VAL A 377 -8.41 -2.26 -6.22
C VAL A 377 -7.78 -3.64 -6.08
N MET A 378 -6.63 -3.70 -5.42
CA MET A 378 -5.87 -4.93 -5.20
C MET A 378 -5.91 -5.34 -3.74
N LEU A 379 -6.44 -6.54 -3.47
CA LEU A 379 -6.64 -7.06 -2.12
C LEU A 379 -5.82 -8.33 -1.90
N LEU A 380 -5.06 -8.36 -0.82
CA LEU A 380 -4.32 -9.53 -0.36
C LEU A 380 -5.18 -10.27 0.69
N SER A 381 -5.92 -11.28 0.22
CA SER A 381 -6.85 -12.07 1.04
C SER A 381 -6.31 -13.45 1.44
N ARG A 382 -5.42 -14.04 0.61
CA ARG A 382 -4.92 -15.42 0.75
C ARG A 382 -3.45 -15.53 0.28
N GLY A 383 -2.56 -15.93 1.20
CA GLY A 383 -1.15 -16.13 0.89
C GLY A 383 -0.48 -14.89 0.28
N ALA A 384 0.51 -15.11 -0.60
CA ALA A 384 1.27 -14.05 -1.27
C ALA A 384 0.61 -13.46 -2.52
N ARG A 385 -0.67 -13.80 -2.80
CA ARG A 385 -1.35 -13.42 -4.03
C ARG A 385 -2.45 -12.41 -3.74
N PHE A 386 -2.40 -11.28 -4.43
CA PHE A 386 -3.49 -10.32 -4.38
C PHE A 386 -4.47 -10.55 -5.53
N ASP A 387 -5.75 -10.42 -5.20
CA ASP A 387 -6.84 -10.39 -6.17
C ASP A 387 -6.98 -8.95 -6.69
N THR A 388 -7.17 -8.79 -8.00
CA THR A 388 -7.48 -7.49 -8.60
C THR A 388 -8.97 -7.44 -8.89
N LEU A 389 -9.65 -6.45 -8.33
CA LEU A 389 -11.10 -6.28 -8.43
C LEU A 389 -11.43 -4.94 -9.05
N ALA A 390 -12.46 -4.88 -9.89
CA ALA A 390 -13.02 -3.60 -10.30
C ALA A 390 -13.53 -2.85 -9.07
N ALA A 391 -13.15 -1.58 -8.91
CA ALA A 391 -13.42 -0.75 -7.73
C ALA A 391 -14.92 -0.67 -7.41
N LYS A 392 -15.78 -0.61 -8.44
CA LYS A 392 -17.24 -0.64 -8.29
C LYS A 392 -17.75 -1.97 -7.73
N SER A 393 -17.20 -3.09 -8.21
CA SER A 393 -17.55 -4.42 -7.70
C SER A 393 -17.06 -4.61 -6.26
N PHE A 394 -15.86 -4.14 -5.97
CA PHE A 394 -15.31 -4.13 -4.62
C PHE A 394 -16.16 -3.27 -3.66
N ALA A 395 -16.53 -2.05 -4.05
CA ALA A 395 -17.36 -1.18 -3.24
C ALA A 395 -18.72 -1.82 -2.88
N ALA A 396 -19.33 -2.57 -3.79
CA ALA A 396 -20.56 -3.30 -3.50
C ALA A 396 -20.37 -4.37 -2.41
N MET A 397 -19.24 -5.10 -2.43
CA MET A 397 -18.88 -6.07 -1.38
C MET A 397 -18.48 -5.39 -0.06
N TRP A 398 -17.83 -4.23 -0.13
CA TRP A 398 -17.34 -3.46 1.03
C TRP A 398 -18.48 -2.73 1.77
N LYS A 399 -19.63 -2.55 1.15
CA LYS A 399 -20.82 -1.97 1.79
C LYS A 399 -21.40 -2.85 2.92
N ALA A 400 -20.96 -4.09 3.06
CA ALA A 400 -21.40 -4.97 4.14
C ALA A 400 -21.05 -4.42 5.54
N PRO A 401 -21.97 -4.48 6.50
CA PRO A 401 -21.69 -4.02 7.87
C PRO A 401 -20.71 -4.96 8.56
N SER A 402 -19.64 -4.40 9.12
CA SER A 402 -18.68 -5.14 9.94
C SER A 402 -19.17 -5.31 11.39
N SER A 403 -18.32 -5.87 12.25
CA SER A 403 -18.53 -5.87 13.72
C SER A 403 -18.66 -4.45 14.32
N PHE A 404 -18.27 -3.40 13.58
CA PHE A 404 -18.45 -2.01 13.95
C PHE A 404 -19.82 -1.42 13.52
N GLY A 405 -20.68 -2.22 12.88
CA GLY A 405 -22.08 -1.87 12.58
C GLY A 405 -22.29 -0.87 11.45
N SER A 406 -21.23 -0.45 10.75
CA SER A 406 -21.28 0.53 9.66
C SER A 406 -20.76 -0.05 8.33
N PRO A 407 -21.29 0.38 7.17
CA PRO A 407 -20.72 0.04 5.86
C PRO A 407 -19.33 0.68 5.69
N TYR A 408 -18.52 0.20 4.74
CA TYR A 408 -17.20 0.76 4.41
C TYR A 408 -16.24 0.85 5.61
N THR A 409 -16.14 -0.23 6.38
CA THR A 409 -15.20 -0.29 7.51
C THR A 409 -13.77 -0.50 7.01
N MET A 410 -12.84 0.34 7.46
CA MET A 410 -11.41 0.26 7.20
C MET A 410 -10.60 0.55 8.46
N ILE A 411 -9.57 -0.26 8.69
CA ILE A 411 -8.57 -0.05 9.75
C ILE A 411 -7.25 0.24 9.06
N SER A 412 -6.71 1.45 9.20
CA SER A 412 -5.37 1.76 8.69
C SER A 412 -4.32 1.48 9.74
N VAL A 413 -3.35 0.64 9.41
CA VAL A 413 -2.19 0.37 10.26
C VAL A 413 -1.02 1.24 9.79
N LEU A 414 -0.34 1.90 10.73
CA LEU A 414 0.75 2.83 10.46
C LEU A 414 1.81 2.81 11.57
N PRO A 415 3.07 3.24 11.29
CA PRO A 415 4.11 3.31 12.32
C PRO A 415 3.73 4.22 13.49
N ALA A 416 4.07 3.82 14.71
CA ALA A 416 3.84 4.64 15.90
C ALA A 416 4.60 5.98 15.79
N GLY A 417 3.88 7.10 15.96
CA GLY A 417 4.45 8.44 15.85
C GLY A 417 4.52 9.01 14.43
N ALA A 418 3.96 8.31 13.43
CA ALA A 418 3.80 8.85 12.09
C ALA A 418 2.90 10.11 12.13
N LYS A 419 3.40 11.23 11.62
CA LYS A 419 2.56 12.42 11.35
C LYS A 419 1.74 12.12 10.10
N ALA A 420 0.44 12.42 10.13
CA ALA A 420 -0.39 12.43 8.93
C ALA A 420 0.27 13.32 7.87
N ARG A 421 0.96 12.73 6.89
CA ARG A 421 1.53 13.48 5.77
C ARG A 421 0.40 13.72 4.79
N PRO A 422 0.01 14.97 4.50
CA PRO A 422 -1.04 15.24 3.52
C PRO A 422 -0.56 15.08 2.07
N ASN A 423 0.74 14.86 1.84
CA ASN A 423 1.31 14.77 0.51
C ASN A 423 2.38 13.69 0.46
N PRO A 424 2.14 12.55 -0.22
CA PRO A 424 3.21 11.65 -0.59
C PRO A 424 4.26 12.39 -1.42
N SER A 425 5.53 12.16 -1.09
CA SER A 425 6.65 12.45 -1.99
C SER A 425 6.61 11.40 -3.10
N LEU A 426 5.67 11.56 -4.04
CA LEU A 426 5.47 10.70 -5.20
C LEU A 426 6.67 10.84 -6.13
N THR A 427 7.74 10.12 -5.79
CA THR A 427 8.88 9.97 -6.69
C THR A 427 8.57 8.72 -7.52
N PRO A 428 8.38 8.83 -8.84
CA PRO A 428 8.19 7.65 -9.68
C PRO A 428 9.37 6.71 -9.49
N THR A 429 9.13 5.41 -9.32
CA THR A 429 10.21 4.44 -9.36
C THR A 429 10.90 4.56 -10.72
N PRO A 430 12.20 4.90 -10.80
CA PRO A 430 12.88 5.01 -12.09
C PRO A 430 12.85 3.63 -12.77
N LEU A 431 12.49 3.61 -14.06
CA LEU A 431 12.69 2.41 -14.87
C LEU A 431 14.17 2.00 -14.80
N PRO A 432 14.49 0.70 -14.74
CA PRO A 432 15.86 0.23 -14.75
C PRO A 432 16.62 0.82 -15.95
N THR A 433 17.83 1.30 -15.70
CA THR A 433 18.69 1.87 -16.74
C THR A 433 19.04 0.78 -17.76
N PRO A 434 18.71 0.94 -19.06
CA PRO A 434 19.05 -0.07 -20.06
C PRO A 434 20.58 -0.20 -20.18
N LEU A 435 21.05 -1.44 -20.34
CA LEU A 435 22.45 -1.73 -20.63
C LEU A 435 22.90 -1.01 -21.93
N PRO A 436 24.18 -0.59 -22.02
CA PRO A 436 24.69 0.10 -23.20
C PRO A 436 24.44 -0.71 -24.48
N GLY A 437 23.76 -0.12 -25.46
CA GLY A 437 23.46 -0.76 -26.75
C GLY A 437 22.07 -1.37 -26.89
N GLN A 438 21.20 -1.28 -25.87
CA GLN A 438 19.78 -1.62 -26.02
C GLN A 438 18.94 -0.35 -26.12
N THR A 439 18.23 -0.17 -27.24
CA THR A 439 17.16 0.82 -27.35
C THR A 439 16.07 0.45 -26.34
N PRO A 440 15.67 1.34 -25.41
CA PRO A 440 14.61 1.01 -24.46
C PRO A 440 13.35 0.63 -25.23
N ALA A 441 12.76 -0.52 -24.88
CA ALA A 441 11.44 -0.87 -25.36
C ALA A 441 10.47 0.28 -25.05
N PRO A 442 9.58 0.67 -25.97
CA PRO A 442 8.63 1.75 -25.72
C PRO A 442 7.81 1.37 -24.49
N ALA A 443 7.87 2.22 -23.47
CA ALA A 443 7.05 2.10 -22.27
C ALA A 443 5.58 2.10 -22.71
N LEU A 444 4.96 0.92 -22.75
CA LEU A 444 3.52 0.81 -22.80
C LEU A 444 2.97 1.49 -21.54
N LEU A 445 2.20 2.56 -21.73
CA LEU A 445 0.84 2.69 -21.21
C LEU A 445 0.59 2.05 -19.84
N THR A 446 1.29 2.52 -18.82
CA THR A 446 0.85 2.35 -17.43
C THR A 446 0.91 3.70 -16.77
N PRO A 447 -0.15 4.13 -16.06
CA PRO A 447 -0.04 5.32 -15.22
C PRO A 447 1.16 5.15 -14.28
N PRO A 448 1.81 6.25 -13.87
CA PRO A 448 3.02 6.16 -13.04
C PRO A 448 2.75 5.23 -11.86
N SER A 449 3.57 4.18 -11.79
CA SER A 449 3.45 3.14 -10.77
C SER A 449 4.34 3.54 -9.60
N PHE A 450 3.71 3.74 -8.45
CA PHE A 450 4.35 4.03 -7.19
C PHE A 450 4.35 2.75 -6.37
N VAL A 451 5.52 2.32 -5.95
CA VAL A 451 5.68 1.13 -5.10
C VAL A 451 6.29 1.60 -3.80
N TRP A 452 5.53 1.48 -2.72
CA TRP A 452 5.96 1.81 -1.38
C TRP A 452 6.54 0.59 -0.71
N GLN A 453 7.66 0.79 -0.01
CA GLN A 453 8.19 -0.19 0.92
C GLN A 453 7.92 0.31 2.32
N LEU A 454 7.18 -0.48 3.09
CA LEU A 454 6.92 -0.11 4.47
C LEU A 454 8.23 -0.10 5.29
N PRO A 455 8.37 0.83 6.26
CA PRO A 455 9.54 0.89 7.12
C PRO A 455 9.82 -0.45 7.80
N GLN A 456 11.07 -0.88 7.83
CA GLN A 456 11.42 -2.14 8.46
C GLN A 456 11.26 -2.05 9.99
N LEU A 457 10.65 -3.08 10.58
CA LEU A 457 10.48 -3.23 12.02
C LEU A 457 11.32 -4.40 12.54
N SER A 458 11.56 -4.41 13.85
CA SER A 458 12.39 -5.43 14.50
C SER A 458 11.54 -6.31 15.41
N ALA A 459 11.44 -7.60 15.05
CA ALA A 459 10.80 -8.62 15.88
C ALA A 459 11.45 -8.69 17.27
N LYS A 460 12.78 -8.50 17.37
CA LYS A 460 13.51 -8.46 18.65
C LYS A 460 13.06 -7.30 19.53
N ASN A 461 12.84 -6.12 18.95
CA ASN A 461 12.37 -4.96 19.72
C ASN A 461 10.90 -5.15 20.15
N ALA A 462 10.09 -5.80 19.31
CA ALA A 462 8.73 -6.14 19.65
C ALA A 462 8.65 -7.17 20.78
N ASP A 463 9.47 -8.23 20.74
CA ASP A 463 9.60 -9.20 21.82
C ASP A 463 10.02 -8.52 23.13
N ARG A 464 11.02 -7.63 23.10
CA ARG A 464 11.44 -6.87 24.31
C ARG A 464 10.32 -6.02 24.91
N ARG A 465 9.56 -5.30 24.09
CA ARG A 465 8.40 -4.53 24.57
C ARG A 465 7.32 -5.43 25.16
N ALA A 466 7.04 -6.55 24.50
CA ALA A 466 6.07 -7.53 24.97
C ALA A 466 6.51 -8.15 26.29
N LEU A 467 7.79 -8.54 26.44
CA LEU A 467 8.36 -9.09 27.68
C LEU A 467 8.23 -8.13 28.86
N GLN A 468 8.59 -6.86 28.65
CA GLN A 468 8.48 -5.83 29.70
C GLN A 468 7.02 -5.63 30.15
N ARG A 469 6.07 -5.65 29.21
CA ARG A 469 4.64 -5.50 29.55
C ARG A 469 4.07 -6.77 30.17
N ALA A 470 4.50 -7.95 29.71
CA ALA A 470 4.11 -9.25 30.23
C ALA A 470 4.56 -9.44 31.68
N SER A 471 5.82 -9.11 32.01
CA SER A 471 6.36 -9.19 33.37
C SER A 471 5.59 -8.28 34.32
N ALA A 472 5.31 -7.04 33.90
CA ALA A 472 4.49 -6.12 34.67
C ALA A 472 3.05 -6.61 34.86
N LEU A 473 2.48 -7.30 33.87
CA LEU A 473 1.13 -7.85 33.95
C LEU A 473 1.06 -9.04 34.91
N LEU A 474 2.02 -9.96 34.86
CA LEU A 474 2.12 -11.11 35.78
C LEU A 474 2.21 -10.68 37.25
N LEU A 475 2.83 -9.54 37.52
CA LEU A 475 2.98 -9.00 38.88
C LEU A 475 1.89 -7.99 39.27
N ARG A 476 0.94 -7.71 38.38
CA ARG A 476 -0.17 -6.79 38.69
C ARG A 476 -1.06 -7.43 39.76
N PRO A 477 -1.34 -6.76 40.89
CA PRO A 477 -2.06 -7.38 41.99
C PRO A 477 -3.56 -7.52 41.74
N ARG A 478 -4.19 -6.51 41.12
CA ARG A 478 -5.64 -6.45 40.96
C ARG A 478 -6.09 -5.63 39.75
N GLN A 479 -7.33 -5.87 39.35
CA GLN A 479 -8.07 -5.06 38.40
C GLN A 479 -9.56 -5.03 38.76
N GLY A 480 -10.03 -3.85 39.19
CA GLY A 480 -11.36 -3.74 39.80
C GLY A 480 -11.45 -4.67 41.01
N GLU A 481 -12.45 -5.54 41.01
CA GLU A 481 -12.71 -6.52 42.07
C GLU A 481 -11.90 -7.82 41.93
N PHE A 482 -11.19 -8.01 40.80
CA PHE A 482 -10.46 -9.24 40.51
C PHE A 482 -9.01 -9.16 41.00
N PHE A 483 -8.54 -10.22 41.63
CA PHE A 483 -7.11 -10.42 41.88
C PHE A 483 -6.48 -11.10 40.68
N LEU A 484 -5.29 -10.67 40.28
CA LEU A 484 -4.68 -11.13 39.02
C LEU A 484 -3.45 -12.00 39.30
N ASN A 485 -3.23 -12.97 38.41
CA ASN A 485 -1.97 -13.71 38.29
C ASN A 485 -1.46 -14.20 39.66
N ALA A 486 -0.18 -13.96 39.96
CA ALA A 486 0.45 -14.41 41.20
C ALA A 486 -0.28 -13.93 42.46
N GLU A 487 -0.88 -12.74 42.46
CA GLU A 487 -1.59 -12.24 43.64
C GLU A 487 -2.92 -12.97 43.86
N GLY A 488 -3.64 -13.30 42.78
CA GLY A 488 -4.84 -14.14 42.84
C GLY A 488 -4.54 -15.52 43.41
N LEU A 489 -3.47 -16.17 42.94
CA LEU A 489 -3.01 -17.46 43.45
C LEU A 489 -2.57 -17.37 44.91
N SER A 490 -1.89 -16.27 45.29
CA SER A 490 -1.48 -16.00 46.68
C SER A 490 -2.67 -15.95 47.63
N LEU A 491 -3.71 -15.19 47.27
CA LEU A 491 -4.92 -15.06 48.07
C LEU A 491 -5.67 -16.39 48.18
N LEU A 492 -5.85 -17.09 47.06
CA LEU A 492 -6.53 -18.37 47.02
C LEU A 492 -5.81 -19.42 47.90
N ALA A 493 -4.50 -19.58 47.74
CA ALA A 493 -3.72 -20.48 48.57
C ALA A 493 -3.77 -20.11 50.05
N GLY A 494 -3.71 -18.81 50.37
CA GLY A 494 -3.80 -18.30 51.74
C GLY A 494 -5.13 -18.66 52.40
N GLU A 495 -6.26 -18.53 51.69
CA GLU A 495 -7.57 -18.88 52.21
C GLU A 495 -7.76 -20.40 52.36
N LEU A 496 -7.31 -21.19 51.40
CA LEU A 496 -7.34 -22.66 51.51
C LEU A 496 -6.47 -23.16 52.67
N LYS A 497 -5.29 -22.56 52.91
CA LYS A 497 -4.45 -22.86 54.07
C LYS A 497 -5.13 -22.54 55.40
N LYS A 498 -5.87 -21.44 55.49
CA LYS A 498 -6.63 -21.09 56.71
C LYS A 498 -7.68 -22.16 57.01
N ILE A 499 -8.31 -22.72 55.97
CA ILE A 499 -9.28 -23.82 56.09
C ILE A 499 -8.59 -25.14 56.44
N ALA A 500 -7.43 -25.43 55.85
CA ALA A 500 -6.67 -26.66 56.12
C ALA A 500 -6.16 -26.76 57.57
N ARG A 501 -5.96 -25.62 58.26
CA ARG A 501 -5.51 -25.61 59.67
C ARG A 501 -6.60 -26.15 60.59
N VAL A 502 -6.26 -27.20 61.34
CA VAL A 502 -7.11 -27.73 62.42
C VAL A 502 -7.06 -26.77 63.60
N ARG A 503 -8.20 -26.18 63.98
CA ARG A 503 -8.34 -25.46 65.26
C ARG A 503 -8.65 -26.48 66.35
N VAL A 504 -7.74 -26.60 67.32
CA VAL A 504 -7.93 -27.42 68.51
C VAL A 504 -8.21 -26.47 69.67
N GLU A 505 -9.38 -26.60 70.30
CA GLU A 505 -9.64 -25.95 71.58
C GLU A 505 -9.28 -26.93 72.70
N VAL A 506 -8.51 -26.45 73.68
CA VAL A 506 -8.20 -27.22 74.88
C VAL A 506 -9.39 -27.09 75.82
N ARG A 507 -10.22 -28.13 75.91
CA ARG A 507 -11.30 -28.17 76.89
C ARG A 507 -10.76 -28.81 78.17
N VAL A 508 -10.64 -28.00 79.21
CA VAL A 508 -10.43 -28.49 80.57
C VAL A 508 -11.79 -28.92 81.10
N VAL A 509 -12.03 -30.23 81.19
CA VAL A 509 -13.25 -30.75 81.81
C VAL A 509 -13.04 -30.67 83.34
N PRO A 510 -13.87 -29.92 84.09
CA PRO A 510 -13.79 -29.98 85.54
C PRO A 510 -14.18 -31.38 86.01
N THR A 511 -13.31 -32.00 86.80
CA THR A 511 -13.57 -33.27 87.49
C THR A 511 -14.86 -33.13 88.30
N PRO A 512 -15.81 -34.10 88.24
CA PRO A 512 -17.04 -34.01 89.03
C PRO A 512 -16.71 -33.88 90.52
N LEU A 513 -17.33 -32.90 91.17
CA LEU A 513 -17.23 -32.66 92.61
C LEU A 513 -17.68 -33.93 93.36
N PRO A 514 -16.95 -34.43 94.36
CA PRO A 514 -17.41 -35.58 95.13
C PRO A 514 -18.75 -35.26 95.78
N THR A 515 -19.73 -36.16 95.58
CA THR A 515 -21.04 -36.10 96.21
C THR A 515 -20.87 -36.12 97.74
N PRO A 516 -21.47 -35.19 98.51
CA PRO A 516 -21.37 -35.23 99.96
C PRO A 516 -22.09 -36.47 100.51
N THR A 517 -21.33 -37.35 101.15
CA THR A 517 -21.80 -38.44 101.99
C THR A 517 -22.68 -37.89 103.13
N PRO A 518 -23.82 -38.51 103.47
CA PRO A 518 -24.67 -38.04 104.56
C PRO A 518 -23.97 -38.19 105.92
N PHE A 519 -24.06 -37.14 106.74
CA PHE A 519 -23.62 -37.09 108.14
C PHE A 519 -24.29 -38.18 108.99
N PRO A 520 -23.56 -38.92 109.85
CA PRO A 520 -24.16 -39.71 110.92
C PRO A 520 -24.55 -38.83 112.12
N THR A 521 -25.74 -39.09 112.66
CA THR A 521 -26.35 -38.51 113.86
C THR A 521 -25.52 -38.78 115.13
N PRO A 522 -25.39 -37.85 116.09
CA PRO A 522 -24.58 -38.06 117.29
C PRO A 522 -25.33 -38.91 118.35
N THR A 523 -24.62 -39.83 118.97
CA THR A 523 -25.02 -40.52 120.22
C THR A 523 -24.02 -40.10 121.31
N PRO A 524 -24.46 -39.76 122.54
CA PRO A 524 -23.64 -39.04 123.51
C PRO A 524 -22.70 -39.95 124.30
N LEU A 525 -21.53 -39.42 124.70
CA LEU A 525 -20.61 -40.08 125.63
C LEU A 525 -20.59 -39.30 126.96
N PRO A 526 -20.63 -39.96 128.13
CA PRO A 526 -20.47 -39.28 129.40
C PRO A 526 -19.03 -39.31 129.95
N ALA A 527 -18.71 -38.22 130.65
CA ALA A 527 -17.86 -38.09 131.85
C ALA A 527 -16.36 -38.46 131.79
N ASP A 528 -15.55 -37.38 131.85
CA ASP A 528 -14.22 -37.21 132.47
C ASP A 528 -14.16 -37.80 133.92
N PRO A 529 -13.01 -37.99 134.63
CA PRO A 529 -11.73 -37.24 134.54
C PRO A 529 -10.40 -37.99 134.82
N SER A 530 -9.25 -37.43 134.39
CA SER A 530 -7.97 -37.36 135.16
C SER A 530 -6.75 -36.88 134.32
N GLU A 531 -6.35 -35.60 134.56
CA GLU A 531 -5.01 -35.13 135.01
C GLU A 531 -3.67 -35.51 134.28
N PRO A 532 -2.50 -34.84 134.56
CA PRO A 532 -1.87 -33.90 133.62
C PRO A 532 -0.38 -34.21 133.26
N GLU A 533 0.29 -33.23 132.61
CA GLU A 533 1.76 -33.00 132.45
C GLU A 533 2.43 -33.20 131.06
N SER A 534 2.74 -32.07 130.38
CA SER A 534 4.07 -31.49 130.02
C SER A 534 5.23 -32.36 129.42
N PRO A 535 6.39 -31.80 128.97
CA PRO A 535 6.70 -31.29 127.62
C PRO A 535 7.95 -31.94 126.95
N TYR A 536 8.04 -32.04 125.61
CA TYR A 536 9.29 -31.95 124.78
C TYR A 536 8.98 -32.17 123.27
N ALA A 537 9.67 -31.42 122.40
CA ALA A 537 9.56 -31.30 120.92
C ALA A 537 10.22 -32.49 120.13
N PRO A 538 10.20 -32.63 118.77
CA PRO A 538 9.99 -31.63 117.71
C PRO A 538 9.06 -32.02 116.51
N ALA A 539 8.96 -31.06 115.58
CA ALA A 539 8.08 -30.97 114.41
C ALA A 539 8.11 -32.15 113.43
N VAL A 540 6.94 -32.51 112.90
CA VAL A 540 6.76 -33.40 111.74
C VAL A 540 5.95 -32.67 110.67
N THR A 541 6.60 -32.44 109.54
CA THR A 541 6.04 -31.92 108.28
C THR A 541 5.08 -32.95 107.66
N PRO A 542 3.84 -32.61 107.28
CA PRO A 542 2.98 -33.53 106.55
C PRO A 542 3.38 -33.62 105.07
N THR A 543 3.57 -34.87 104.61
CA THR A 543 3.72 -35.28 103.21
C THR A 543 2.47 -34.88 102.39
N PRO A 544 2.60 -34.26 101.20
CA PRO A 544 1.44 -33.88 100.41
C PRO A 544 0.78 -35.08 99.71
N LEU A 545 -0.55 -35.08 99.73
CA LEU A 545 -1.45 -35.95 98.94
C LEU A 545 -1.20 -35.77 97.42
N PRO A 546 -1.33 -36.82 96.58
CA PRO A 546 -1.17 -36.68 95.13
C PRO A 546 -2.25 -35.77 94.55
N THR A 547 -1.82 -34.73 93.86
CA THR A 547 -2.69 -33.81 93.11
C THR A 547 -3.28 -34.56 91.90
N ALA A 548 -4.61 -34.63 91.80
CA ALA A 548 -5.28 -35.15 90.62
C ALA A 548 -4.94 -34.29 89.39
N VAL A 549 -4.36 -34.90 88.37
CA VAL A 549 -4.01 -34.22 87.11
C VAL A 549 -5.30 -34.00 86.30
N PRO A 550 -5.60 -32.79 85.82
CA PRO A 550 -6.77 -32.55 84.98
C PRO A 550 -6.64 -33.33 83.66
N SER A 551 -7.67 -34.09 83.31
CA SER A 551 -7.78 -34.75 82.01
C SER A 551 -8.09 -33.73 80.93
N VAL A 552 -7.10 -33.42 80.10
CA VAL A 552 -7.24 -32.56 78.92
C VAL A 552 -7.89 -33.36 77.79
N SER A 553 -9.01 -32.86 77.26
CA SER A 553 -9.64 -33.42 76.06
C SER A 553 -9.57 -32.41 74.92
N PHE A 554 -9.00 -32.85 73.79
CA PHE A 554 -8.87 -32.04 72.57
C PHE A 554 -10.13 -32.26 71.73
N VAL A 555 -11.00 -31.25 71.62
CA VAL A 555 -12.16 -31.30 70.73
C VAL A 555 -11.88 -30.39 69.53
N PRO A 556 -11.91 -30.91 68.28
CA PRO A 556 -11.77 -30.07 67.10
C PRO A 556 -12.93 -29.06 67.03
N LEU A 557 -12.61 -27.77 66.93
CA LEU A 557 -13.60 -26.73 66.63
C LEU A 557 -13.99 -26.86 65.16
N GLN A 558 -15.02 -27.64 64.86
CA GLN A 558 -15.61 -27.68 63.53
C GLN A 558 -16.43 -26.41 63.30
N ASN A 559 -15.84 -25.44 62.62
CA ASN A 559 -16.59 -24.31 62.10
C ASN A 559 -17.47 -24.86 60.96
N ARG A 560 -18.78 -25.00 61.20
CA ARG A 560 -19.74 -25.62 60.24
C ARG A 560 -19.76 -24.98 58.85
N ASN A 561 -19.16 -23.80 58.69
CA ASN A 561 -19.09 -23.06 57.44
C ASN A 561 -17.79 -23.32 56.64
N ASP A 562 -16.80 -24.02 57.19
CA ASP A 562 -15.52 -24.26 56.52
C ASP A 562 -15.70 -25.11 55.25
N GLY A 563 -16.58 -26.13 55.29
CA GLY A 563 -16.85 -26.98 54.13
C GLY A 563 -17.55 -26.25 52.99
N ALA A 564 -18.51 -25.37 53.29
CA ALA A 564 -19.14 -24.50 52.30
C ALA A 564 -18.15 -23.50 51.68
N ARG A 565 -17.28 -22.91 52.51
CA ARG A 565 -16.24 -21.99 52.06
C ARG A 565 -15.19 -22.69 51.19
N ALA A 566 -14.78 -23.92 51.56
CA ALA A 566 -13.86 -24.74 50.79
C ALA A 566 -14.43 -25.06 49.41
N ARG A 567 -15.68 -25.55 49.33
CA ARG A 567 -16.37 -25.81 48.07
C ARG A 567 -16.42 -24.58 47.17
N SER A 568 -16.76 -23.42 47.74
CA SER A 568 -16.78 -22.15 47.00
C SER A 568 -15.41 -21.82 46.40
N LEU A 569 -14.33 -21.86 47.18
CA LEU A 569 -12.98 -21.55 46.70
C LEU A 569 -12.45 -22.60 45.71
N LEU A 570 -12.71 -23.88 45.96
CA LEU A 570 -12.26 -24.98 45.10
C LEU A 570 -12.97 -25.02 43.75
N SER A 571 -14.14 -24.38 43.61
CA SER A 571 -14.79 -24.20 42.30
C SER A 571 -13.91 -23.46 41.29
N PHE A 572 -12.88 -22.73 41.74
CA PHE A 572 -11.82 -22.20 40.88
C PHE A 572 -11.11 -23.29 40.05
N LEU A 573 -10.92 -24.49 40.61
CA LEU A 573 -10.20 -25.61 39.98
C LEU A 573 -11.00 -26.28 38.86
N GLU A 574 -12.21 -25.78 38.56
CA GLU A 574 -13.00 -26.22 37.41
C GLU A 574 -12.51 -25.56 36.12
N ALA A 575 -13.31 -24.69 35.51
CA ALA A 575 -12.97 -24.07 34.23
C ALA A 575 -11.89 -22.97 34.37
N ALA A 576 -11.88 -22.22 35.48
CA ALA A 576 -10.99 -21.08 35.66
C ALA A 576 -9.51 -21.49 35.74
N ALA A 577 -9.16 -22.48 36.57
CA ALA A 577 -7.78 -22.97 36.67
C ALA A 577 -7.28 -23.62 35.37
N ARG A 578 -8.15 -24.34 34.64
CA ARG A 578 -7.80 -24.95 33.35
C ARG A 578 -7.46 -23.91 32.29
N GLU A 579 -8.31 -22.89 32.16
CA GLU A 579 -8.05 -21.76 31.27
C GLU A 579 -6.75 -21.03 31.65
N TRP A 580 -6.52 -20.85 32.96
CA TRP A 580 -5.30 -20.23 33.47
C TRP A 580 -4.05 -21.04 33.09
N ALA A 581 -4.07 -22.36 33.29
CA ALA A 581 -2.98 -23.25 32.91
C ALA A 581 -2.72 -23.22 31.40
N VAL A 582 -3.78 -23.24 30.56
CA VAL A 582 -3.66 -23.10 29.10
C VAL A 582 -2.95 -21.80 28.73
N ARG A 583 -3.34 -20.67 29.30
CA ARG A 583 -2.69 -19.37 29.05
C ARG A 583 -1.21 -19.40 29.40
N ARG A 584 -0.79 -20.07 30.48
CA ARG A 584 0.64 -20.18 30.81
C ARG A 584 1.42 -21.04 29.82
N ARG A 585 0.83 -22.12 29.32
CA ARG A 585 1.45 -22.93 28.25
C ARG A 585 1.61 -22.14 26.97
N GLU A 586 0.60 -21.36 26.57
CA GLU A 586 0.71 -20.45 25.41
C GLU A 586 1.82 -19.41 25.60
N GLY A 587 1.94 -18.86 26.81
CA GLY A 587 2.99 -17.90 27.16
C GLY A 587 4.38 -18.54 27.08
N ALA A 588 4.53 -19.75 27.61
CA ALA A 588 5.78 -20.51 27.53
C ALA A 588 6.20 -20.82 26.09
N LEU A 589 5.25 -21.20 25.23
CA LEU A 589 5.51 -21.47 23.82
C LEU A 589 6.06 -20.22 23.10
N TRP A 590 5.47 -19.05 23.35
CA TRP A 590 6.00 -17.80 22.82
C TRP A 590 7.39 -17.47 23.37
N LEU A 591 7.61 -17.64 24.69
CA LEU A 591 8.89 -17.36 25.33
C LEU A 591 10.02 -18.22 24.77
N ASP A 592 9.79 -19.48 24.41
CA ASP A 592 10.80 -20.30 23.71
C ASP A 592 11.20 -19.65 22.37
N GLY A 593 10.22 -19.22 21.58
CA GLY A 593 10.45 -18.55 20.30
C GLY A 593 11.20 -17.22 20.49
N ALA A 594 10.80 -16.42 21.48
CA ALA A 594 11.44 -15.15 21.82
C ALA A 594 12.87 -15.36 22.33
N ALA A 595 13.12 -16.35 23.19
CA ALA A 595 14.44 -16.71 23.69
C ALA A 595 15.40 -17.06 22.55
N ASN A 596 14.93 -17.83 21.57
CA ASN A 596 15.73 -18.17 20.39
C ASN A 596 16.05 -16.93 19.53
N ARG A 597 15.07 -16.04 19.29
CA ARG A 597 15.28 -14.81 18.51
C ARG A 597 16.20 -13.81 19.21
N LEU A 598 16.09 -13.70 20.52
CA LEU A 598 16.89 -12.79 21.35
C LEU A 598 18.25 -13.38 21.75
N ASN A 599 18.41 -14.70 21.65
CA ASN A 599 19.54 -15.47 22.15
C ASN A 599 19.76 -15.24 23.66
N ASP A 600 18.69 -15.41 24.43
CA ASP A 600 18.65 -15.09 25.86
C ASP A 600 18.25 -16.31 26.71
N PRO A 601 19.16 -16.86 27.55
CA PRO A 601 18.87 -18.03 28.37
C PRO A 601 17.91 -17.74 29.54
N GLU A 602 17.81 -16.50 30.03
CA GLU A 602 16.91 -16.16 31.12
C GLU A 602 15.45 -16.26 30.67
N ILE A 603 15.16 -15.83 29.44
CA ILE A 603 13.83 -15.97 28.82
C ILE A 603 13.45 -17.44 28.67
N LYS A 604 14.42 -18.32 28.37
CA LYS A 604 14.19 -19.77 28.35
C LYS A 604 13.85 -20.31 29.74
N GLY A 605 14.49 -19.79 30.79
CA GLY A 605 14.12 -20.02 32.19
C GLY A 605 12.69 -19.55 32.49
N ALA A 606 12.30 -18.38 32.02
CA ALA A 606 10.94 -17.85 32.18
C ALA A 606 9.89 -18.76 31.53
N ALA A 607 10.20 -19.33 30.35
CA ALA A 607 9.33 -20.31 29.69
C ALA A 607 9.15 -21.58 30.54
N ALA A 608 10.24 -22.10 31.12
CA ALA A 608 10.18 -23.25 32.02
C ALA A 608 9.36 -22.96 33.28
N ALA A 609 9.53 -21.78 33.88
CA ALA A 609 8.74 -21.36 35.04
C ALA A 609 7.23 -21.26 34.72
N LEU A 610 6.84 -20.76 33.53
CA LEU A 610 5.43 -20.78 33.13
C LEU A 610 4.86 -22.19 32.91
N ARG A 611 5.67 -23.13 32.39
CA ARG A 611 5.26 -24.55 32.30
C ARG A 611 5.05 -25.15 33.69
N ALA A 612 5.99 -24.93 34.61
CA ALA A 612 5.88 -25.38 35.98
C ALA A 612 4.64 -24.80 36.69
N SER A 613 4.27 -23.55 36.39
CA SER A 613 3.03 -22.95 36.88
C SER A 613 1.78 -23.68 36.37
N ALA A 614 1.73 -23.99 35.07
CA ALA A 614 0.62 -24.74 34.48
C ALA A 614 0.51 -26.16 35.05
N GLU A 615 1.64 -26.87 35.20
CA GLU A 615 1.71 -28.21 35.76
C GLU A 615 1.24 -28.24 37.22
N ALA A 616 1.68 -27.28 38.04
CA ALA A 616 1.22 -27.16 39.42
C ALA A 616 -0.29 -26.88 39.52
N LEU A 617 -0.87 -26.13 38.58
CA LEU A 617 -2.33 -25.96 38.50
C LEU A 617 -3.04 -27.26 38.11
N ASP A 618 -2.51 -28.03 37.15
CA ASP A 618 -3.09 -29.35 36.81
C ASP A 618 -3.05 -30.31 38.01
N GLU A 619 -1.93 -30.34 38.75
CA GLU A 619 -1.81 -31.14 39.97
C GLU A 619 -2.84 -30.71 41.03
N ALA A 620 -3.03 -29.40 41.22
CA ALA A 620 -4.06 -28.88 42.12
C ALA A 620 -5.46 -29.33 41.71
N ILE A 621 -5.77 -29.34 40.41
CA ILE A 621 -7.04 -29.83 39.86
C ILE A 621 -7.24 -31.32 40.14
N LEU A 622 -6.19 -32.13 39.94
CA LEU A 622 -6.25 -33.58 40.20
C LEU A 622 -6.41 -33.91 41.69
N LEU A 623 -5.81 -33.09 42.56
CA LEU A 623 -5.87 -33.27 44.02
C LEU A 623 -7.13 -32.70 44.65
N ALA A 624 -7.94 -31.95 43.90
CA ALA A 624 -9.16 -31.32 44.42
C ALA A 624 -10.14 -32.38 44.94
N PRO A 625 -10.63 -32.27 46.19
CA PRO A 625 -11.64 -33.20 46.70
C PRO A 625 -12.95 -33.03 45.92
N SER A 626 -13.49 -34.15 45.44
CA SER A 626 -14.72 -34.18 44.61
C SER A 626 -16.01 -34.13 45.44
N ASP A 627 -15.94 -34.51 46.71
CA ASP A 627 -17.08 -34.49 47.64
C ASP A 627 -16.59 -33.96 48.99
N LEU A 628 -17.19 -32.88 49.47
CA LEU A 628 -16.81 -32.21 50.71
C LEU A 628 -18.04 -32.04 51.60
N GLY A 629 -17.98 -32.63 52.79
CA GLY A 629 -19.00 -32.44 53.81
C GLY A 629 -19.03 -31.01 54.36
N ASP A 630 -20.13 -30.64 55.03
CA ASP A 630 -20.23 -29.35 55.74
C ASP A 630 -19.19 -29.24 56.88
N ALA A 631 -18.88 -30.37 57.51
CA ALA A 631 -17.91 -30.48 58.59
C ALA A 631 -16.64 -31.21 58.11
N LEU A 632 -15.58 -30.45 57.84
CA LEU A 632 -14.34 -30.98 57.29
C LEU A 632 -13.59 -31.88 58.29
N GLY A 633 -13.36 -33.14 57.91
CA GLY A 633 -12.51 -34.10 58.60
C GLY A 633 -11.00 -33.84 58.41
N ALA A 634 -10.17 -34.56 59.15
CA ALA A 634 -8.71 -34.39 59.10
C ALA A 634 -8.13 -34.72 57.71
N GLY A 635 -8.67 -35.74 57.02
CA GLY A 635 -8.26 -36.12 55.66
C GLY A 635 -8.58 -35.04 54.62
N GLU A 636 -9.82 -34.53 54.61
CA GLU A 636 -10.24 -33.45 53.70
C GLU A 636 -9.41 -32.17 53.93
N ARG A 637 -9.13 -31.81 55.20
CA ARG A 637 -8.28 -30.67 55.53
C ARG A 637 -6.83 -30.85 55.05
N ALA A 638 -6.28 -32.06 55.17
CA ALA A 638 -4.95 -32.38 54.65
C ALA A 638 -4.90 -32.25 53.12
N GLN A 639 -5.92 -32.77 52.42
CA GLN A 639 -6.04 -32.68 50.97
C GLN A 639 -6.18 -31.22 50.49
N ILE A 640 -7.02 -30.41 51.15
CA ILE A 640 -7.13 -28.96 50.90
C ILE A 640 -5.78 -28.27 51.11
N GLY A 641 -5.02 -28.68 52.13
CA GLY A 641 -3.68 -28.17 52.39
C GLY A 641 -2.68 -28.51 51.27
N GLU A 642 -2.81 -29.68 50.65
CA GLU A 642 -1.99 -30.07 49.49
C GLU A 642 -2.33 -29.25 48.25
N VAL A 643 -3.63 -29.10 47.94
CA VAL A 643 -4.13 -28.24 46.86
C VAL A 643 -3.59 -26.81 47.02
N ALA A 644 -3.66 -26.26 48.24
CA ALA A 644 -3.12 -24.94 48.52
C ALA A 644 -1.62 -24.83 48.26
N ARG A 645 -0.84 -25.89 48.56
CA ARG A 645 0.61 -25.92 48.29
C ARG A 645 0.92 -25.92 46.80
N GLN A 646 0.13 -26.64 46.00
CA GLN A 646 0.28 -26.63 44.54
C GLN A 646 -0.05 -25.26 43.94
N ILE A 647 -1.09 -24.59 44.44
CA ILE A 647 -1.40 -23.21 44.04
C ILE A 647 -0.26 -22.24 44.39
N GLU A 648 0.43 -22.43 45.53
CA GLU A 648 1.63 -21.64 45.86
C GLU A 648 2.80 -21.91 44.94
N ARG A 649 3.05 -23.17 44.56
CA ARG A 649 4.06 -23.49 43.55
C ARG A 649 3.76 -22.80 42.23
N ALA A 650 2.50 -22.81 41.81
CA ALA A 650 2.07 -22.08 40.62
C ALA A 650 2.32 -20.58 40.73
N ARG A 651 2.00 -19.96 41.88
CA ARG A 651 2.29 -18.55 42.18
C ARG A 651 3.77 -18.23 42.10
N ASP A 652 4.60 -19.03 42.76
CA ASP A 652 6.04 -18.76 42.87
C ASP A 652 6.72 -18.89 41.50
N ALA A 653 6.29 -19.87 40.71
CA ALA A 653 6.71 -20.01 39.33
C ALA A 653 6.28 -18.83 38.44
N GLU A 654 5.08 -18.24 38.63
CA GLU A 654 4.70 -17.00 37.92
C GLU A 654 5.55 -15.80 38.31
N ARG A 655 5.91 -15.68 39.59
CA ARG A 655 6.81 -14.60 40.07
C ARG A 655 8.22 -14.76 39.54
N GLU A 656 8.73 -15.99 39.51
CA GLU A 656 10.03 -16.31 38.92
C GLU A 656 10.04 -15.99 37.43
N ALA A 657 9.04 -16.44 36.67
CA ALA A 657 8.90 -16.12 35.26
C ALA A 657 8.89 -14.61 35.02
N ALA A 658 8.12 -13.86 35.81
CA ALA A 658 8.06 -12.41 35.68
C ALA A 658 9.39 -11.71 36.00
N ASN A 659 10.21 -12.27 36.90
CA ASN A 659 11.53 -11.72 37.21
C ASN A 659 12.55 -12.02 36.11
N LEU A 660 12.52 -13.21 35.53
CA LEU A 660 13.39 -13.62 34.41
C LEU A 660 13.05 -12.91 33.08
N MET A 661 11.86 -12.29 32.97
CA MET A 661 11.44 -11.50 31.81
C MET A 661 11.83 -10.01 31.90
N LYS A 662 12.30 -9.53 33.06
CA LYS A 662 12.71 -8.13 33.26
C LYS A 662 14.15 -7.95 32.82
#